data_AF-A0A839QRK7-F1
#
_entry.id   AF-A0A839QRK7-F1
#
_cell.length_a   1.000
_cell.length_b   1.000
_cell.length_c   1.000
_cell.angle_alpha   90.00
_cell.angle_beta   90.00
_cell.angle_gamma   90.00
#
_symmetry.space_group_name_H-M   'P 1'
#
loop_
_entity.id
_entity.type
_entity.pdbx_description
1 polymer ?
#
loop_
_entity_poly.entity_id
_entity_poly.type
_entity_poly.pdbx_seq_one_letter_code
_entity_poly.pdbx_strand_id
1 'polypeptide(L)'
;MNHLQERLARSIQDLQTSRSRRELVRRQAVGARGFEELHAEVTGGVLALRMVLDARYDVIDLSLLASREVLWSVQLLPAPRLGAGGAAGGAVAYVAEIDLCALAGVWNARPDVVDVAGDGAVAAGTLRLTVRIRSRADQVQKRALAVEFQTEDGTYPNGRQFMAMVNGGVVDADAEVLSHVPLGRCGLTVLGRLDGVGGGAALVAPYVNRNGYLALAVGREARPTISLGVDSIDTTNAVLCLRGRAYTGFDKVASSRFQLIGRRSGNVLEGPSSFGALRDATARNFGRGRYLWEAVLDFATVDWDQLDTEDNYDLWVELLLEGREEPVSIRVAKTPYVVRATTRAGHLIRGGEVLVLNPYYTFKRKATSLLIERFSLKSFTMMRESGRVGRALAKRGNKPIWIIGELPYKAQDNGLYFFRYVREHHPEIDAYYVINQGSPELDNLRGLGHVVFHHSEEHFRLALLADRFIGTHHPDYLYPTRMPEFRSKATGYRVFLQHGVMGTKWMVPNYGKRSTSFETDLFCVSSEREKEYIVGDFGYSPREVVVTGLPRFDSLLAGDVDLKPRQLLVIPTWRDWLQTDAAFGESEYLRLWSDFLNHPRLLRLAETENVEVVFCLHPNMQGFTSYFEHAPARIVRQGETDVQFLMKQSAAMVTDYSSVGFDFSFLGRPVHYLQFDRGRFLGKAGSHLDLDSELPGPVALDLAALFDQLEATVRRGFAMEPEYRERSDRFIVAKDLNHSKRVFEAVAALQVTASPVEKIAKTEFAERLLGRLRRSKRYFSVMKAMQRGLQKLPMDSRLMVFESGLGKQYADSPRYIYEELVRRGDARKKVWIYDGPRHFADPNTTVVKRLSPQYFWVMGRAKYWVSNQSFPYYMTRRKRGVYLQTWHGTPLKRMLHDIGEIQGRDPGYVERVERATAQWTHLLSPSPYATAAMRSSYGYTGPVLELGYPRNDPLVADSAGEKASQVRRGLGIAPGQRVVLYAPTFRDNASNGRGRFGFEMPFDLAGFTQRFGDDTVLLLRMHVLVQAGLEIPPECRGKVIDVSGYPEIQELYLASDVLITDYSSVFFDYALLRRPIVFYAYDLEVYRDELRGFYLDYAQEMPGPIVESEDALFAALQGALDGDLQDGGRREEFLARFAPRDDGSASARVVEALFESS
;
A
#
# COMPACT_ATOMS: atom_id res chain seq x y z
N MET A 1 -30.35 21.04 -2.39
CA MET A 1 -29.15 20.16 -2.43
C MET A 1 -29.44 18.79 -1.79
N ASN A 2 -29.96 18.72 -0.56
CA ASN A 2 -30.38 17.46 0.09
C ASN A 2 -31.39 16.64 -0.74
N HIS A 3 -32.37 17.28 -1.36
CA HIS A 3 -33.40 16.58 -2.11
C HIS A 3 -32.89 15.91 -3.40
N LEU A 4 -31.85 16.48 -4.01
CA LEU A 4 -31.18 15.93 -5.20
C LEU A 4 -30.26 14.76 -4.80
N GLN A 5 -29.63 14.84 -3.63
CA GLN A 5 -28.85 13.75 -3.03
C GLN A 5 -29.74 12.54 -2.66
N GLU A 6 -30.94 12.78 -2.11
CA GLU A 6 -31.90 11.71 -1.78
C GLU A 6 -32.43 10.97 -3.01
N ARG A 7 -32.83 11.68 -4.07
CA ARG A 7 -33.30 11.03 -5.31
C ARG A 7 -32.21 10.22 -5.98
N LEU A 8 -30.96 10.70 -5.94
CA LEU A 8 -29.82 10.00 -6.52
C LEU A 8 -29.37 8.79 -5.67
N ALA A 9 -29.47 8.88 -4.33
CA ALA A 9 -29.19 7.79 -3.41
C ALA A 9 -30.15 6.61 -3.64
N ARG A 10 -31.45 6.87 -3.81
CA ARG A 10 -32.44 5.85 -4.19
C ARG A 10 -32.07 5.17 -5.52
N SER A 11 -31.68 5.96 -6.52
CA SER A 11 -31.28 5.43 -7.84
C SER A 11 -30.01 4.56 -7.79
N ILE A 12 -29.05 4.88 -6.89
CA ILE A 12 -27.86 4.06 -6.66
C ILE A 12 -28.21 2.76 -5.94
N GLN A 13 -29.14 2.82 -4.98
CA GLN A 13 -29.63 1.65 -4.24
C GLN A 13 -30.32 0.68 -5.21
N ASP A 14 -31.22 1.16 -6.06
CA ASP A 14 -31.90 0.36 -7.10
C ASP A 14 -30.89 -0.30 -8.07
N LEU A 15 -29.84 0.42 -8.46
CA LEU A 15 -28.79 -0.11 -9.32
C LEU A 15 -27.90 -1.15 -8.63
N GLN A 16 -27.62 -1.04 -7.33
CA GLN A 16 -26.90 -2.06 -6.56
C GLN A 16 -27.71 -3.35 -6.41
N THR A 17 -29.02 -3.22 -6.23
CA THR A 17 -29.98 -4.35 -6.25
C THR A 17 -29.97 -5.02 -7.62
N SER A 18 -29.95 -4.24 -8.72
CA SER A 18 -29.87 -4.76 -10.09
C SER A 18 -28.56 -5.50 -10.41
N ARG A 19 -27.43 -5.04 -9.84
CA ARG A 19 -26.10 -5.62 -10.07
C ARG A 19 -25.94 -6.94 -9.33
N SER A 20 -26.50 -7.03 -8.11
CA SER A 20 -26.61 -8.27 -7.35
C SER A 20 -27.41 -9.31 -8.12
N ARG A 21 -28.54 -8.90 -8.75
CA ARG A 21 -29.30 -9.75 -9.68
C ARG A 21 -28.47 -10.18 -10.89
N ARG A 22 -27.75 -9.27 -11.56
CA ARG A 22 -26.95 -9.59 -12.76
C ARG A 22 -25.72 -10.47 -12.47
N GLU A 23 -25.06 -10.32 -11.32
CA GLU A 23 -23.96 -11.20 -10.90
C GLU A 23 -24.46 -12.60 -10.51
N LEU A 24 -25.64 -12.71 -9.90
CA LEU A 24 -26.31 -13.98 -9.64
C LEU A 24 -26.62 -14.69 -10.97
N VAL A 25 -27.18 -13.95 -11.94
CA VAL A 25 -27.55 -14.47 -13.28
C VAL A 25 -26.33 -14.84 -14.13
N ARG A 26 -25.22 -14.10 -14.04
CA ARG A 26 -24.00 -14.42 -14.79
C ARG A 26 -23.23 -15.61 -14.22
N ARG A 27 -23.39 -15.90 -12.91
CA ARG A 27 -22.84 -17.11 -12.27
C ARG A 27 -23.71 -18.35 -12.49
N GLN A 28 -25.02 -18.18 -12.72
CA GLN A 28 -25.92 -19.26 -13.13
C GLN A 28 -25.49 -19.96 -14.43
N ALA A 29 -24.75 -19.27 -15.32
CA ALA A 29 -24.32 -19.84 -16.59
C ALA A 29 -23.05 -20.73 -16.52
N VAL A 30 -22.37 -20.84 -15.37
CA VAL A 30 -21.04 -21.47 -15.27
C VAL A 30 -21.01 -22.75 -14.41
N GLY A 31 -22.06 -23.05 -13.64
CA GLY A 31 -22.06 -24.18 -12.71
C GLY A 31 -23.16 -25.19 -13.01
N ALA A 32 -22.98 -26.06 -14.00
CA ALA A 32 -23.82 -27.25 -14.21
C ALA A 32 -23.23 -28.21 -15.26
N ARG A 33 -21.98 -28.67 -15.10
CA ARG A 33 -21.47 -29.81 -15.89
C ARG A 33 -20.63 -30.70 -14.99
N GLY A 34 -21.20 -31.79 -14.47
CA GLY A 34 -20.49 -32.84 -13.73
C GLY A 34 -21.14 -33.35 -12.44
N PHE A 35 -21.42 -32.48 -11.47
CA PHE A 35 -21.94 -32.85 -10.15
C PHE A 35 -23.24 -32.09 -9.85
N GLU A 36 -24.31 -32.83 -9.58
CA GLU A 36 -25.65 -32.29 -9.35
C GLU A 36 -25.87 -32.01 -7.86
N GLU A 37 -25.62 -33.00 -7.00
CA GLU A 37 -25.90 -32.91 -5.56
C GLU A 37 -24.73 -33.46 -4.72
N LEU A 38 -24.53 -32.90 -3.53
CA LEU A 38 -23.60 -33.41 -2.52
C LEU A 38 -24.19 -33.24 -1.13
N HIS A 39 -24.23 -34.33 -0.38
CA HIS A 39 -24.54 -34.40 1.04
C HIS A 39 -23.29 -34.91 1.78
N ALA A 40 -22.87 -34.22 2.83
CA ALA A 40 -21.72 -34.63 3.64
C ALA A 40 -21.97 -34.37 5.12
N GLU A 41 -21.69 -35.35 5.98
CA GLU A 41 -21.81 -35.25 7.44
C GLU A 41 -20.85 -36.20 8.15
N VAL A 42 -20.45 -35.85 9.37
CA VAL A 42 -19.61 -36.67 10.24
C VAL A 42 -20.46 -37.18 11.39
N THR A 43 -20.49 -38.51 11.57
CA THR A 43 -21.15 -39.17 12.71
C THR A 43 -20.21 -40.21 13.30
N GLY A 44 -19.91 -40.12 14.59
CA GLY A 44 -19.05 -41.10 15.27
C GLY A 44 -17.63 -41.21 14.71
N GLY A 45 -17.07 -40.13 14.17
CA GLY A 45 -15.74 -40.12 13.54
C GLY A 45 -15.70 -40.60 12.08
N VAL A 46 -16.85 -40.92 11.48
CA VAL A 46 -16.98 -41.32 10.07
C VAL A 46 -17.58 -40.18 9.25
N LEU A 47 -16.89 -39.76 8.19
CA LEU A 47 -17.41 -38.82 7.19
C LEU A 47 -18.23 -39.60 6.15
N ALA A 48 -19.56 -39.48 6.23
CA ALA A 48 -20.50 -40.01 5.26
C ALA A 48 -20.71 -39.01 4.12
N LEU A 49 -20.58 -39.50 2.88
CA LEU A 49 -20.72 -38.74 1.65
C LEU A 49 -21.79 -39.37 0.79
N ARG A 50 -22.66 -38.54 0.25
CA ARG A 50 -23.60 -38.93 -0.80
C ARG A 50 -23.60 -37.90 -1.91
N MET A 51 -23.40 -38.35 -3.13
CA MET A 51 -23.20 -37.48 -4.28
C MET A 51 -24.01 -37.95 -5.48
N VAL A 52 -24.50 -37.01 -6.27
CA VAL A 52 -25.23 -37.27 -7.51
C VAL A 52 -24.42 -36.68 -8.66
N LEU A 53 -24.04 -37.54 -9.60
CA LEU A 53 -23.22 -37.18 -10.77
C LEU A 53 -23.98 -37.42 -12.07
N ASP A 54 -23.61 -36.66 -13.10
CA ASP A 54 -24.13 -36.83 -14.46
C ASP A 54 -23.69 -38.20 -15.04
N ALA A 55 -24.60 -38.98 -15.63
CA ALA A 55 -24.34 -40.35 -16.10
C ALA A 55 -23.41 -40.43 -17.32
N ARG A 56 -23.00 -39.30 -17.87
CA ARG A 56 -21.94 -39.24 -18.90
C ARG A 56 -20.54 -39.54 -18.33
N TYR A 57 -20.41 -39.64 -17.01
CA TYR A 57 -19.15 -39.93 -16.34
C TYR A 57 -19.23 -41.33 -15.72
N ASP A 58 -18.26 -42.18 -16.06
CA ASP A 58 -18.09 -43.48 -15.41
C ASP A 58 -17.20 -43.29 -14.17
N VAL A 59 -17.82 -43.40 -13.00
CA VAL A 59 -17.21 -43.08 -11.70
C VAL A 59 -16.55 -44.33 -11.11
N ILE A 60 -15.25 -44.24 -10.82
CA ILE A 60 -14.45 -45.39 -10.37
C ILE A 60 -14.32 -45.41 -8.85
N ASP A 61 -13.64 -44.38 -8.30
CA ASP A 61 -13.30 -44.31 -6.88
C ASP A 61 -13.34 -42.86 -6.36
N LEU A 62 -13.43 -42.74 -5.04
CA LEU A 62 -13.16 -41.51 -4.31
C LEU A 62 -11.73 -41.59 -3.78
N SER A 63 -10.91 -40.60 -4.11
CA SER A 63 -9.49 -40.54 -3.78
C SER A 63 -9.13 -39.29 -2.97
N LEU A 64 -8.06 -39.40 -2.17
CA LEU A 64 -7.39 -38.30 -1.51
C LEU A 64 -6.09 -37.98 -2.25
N LEU A 65 -6.00 -36.78 -2.79
CA LEU A 65 -4.80 -36.28 -3.45
C LEU A 65 -4.04 -35.29 -2.55
N ALA A 66 -2.73 -35.53 -2.38
CA ALA A 66 -1.77 -34.50 -2.05
C ALA A 66 -0.91 -34.22 -3.28
N SER A 67 -0.84 -32.95 -3.69
CA SER A 67 -0.20 -32.53 -4.94
C SER A 67 -0.76 -33.28 -6.16
N ARG A 68 -0.16 -34.40 -6.56
CA ARG A 68 -0.57 -35.26 -7.69
C ARG A 68 -0.51 -36.77 -7.38
N GLU A 69 -0.21 -37.15 -6.14
CA GLU A 69 -0.17 -38.55 -5.69
C GLU A 69 -1.51 -38.94 -5.04
N VAL A 70 -2.05 -40.09 -5.43
CA VAL A 70 -3.22 -40.71 -4.76
C VAL A 70 -2.72 -41.39 -3.50
N LEU A 71 -3.06 -40.84 -2.34
CA LEU A 71 -2.59 -41.35 -1.06
C LEU A 71 -3.53 -42.38 -0.45
N TRP A 72 -4.80 -42.31 -0.83
CA TRP A 72 -5.87 -43.18 -0.36
C TRP A 72 -7.02 -43.15 -1.36
N SER A 73 -7.69 -44.28 -1.55
CA SER A 73 -8.87 -44.37 -2.42
C SER A 73 -9.85 -45.42 -1.90
N VAL A 74 -11.15 -45.17 -2.08
CA VAL A 74 -12.23 -46.12 -1.81
C VAL A 74 -13.17 -46.20 -3.01
N GLN A 75 -13.62 -47.41 -3.34
CA GLN A 75 -14.58 -47.60 -4.43
C GLN A 75 -15.94 -46.97 -4.07
N LEU A 76 -16.53 -46.24 -5.01
CA LEU A 76 -17.84 -45.63 -4.81
C LEU A 76 -18.97 -46.63 -5.09
N LEU A 77 -19.91 -46.77 -4.16
CA LEU A 77 -21.03 -47.70 -4.30
C LEU A 77 -22.27 -46.97 -4.87
N PRO A 78 -22.96 -47.52 -5.89
CA PRO A 78 -24.22 -46.98 -6.38
C PRO A 78 -25.29 -46.99 -5.29
N ALA A 79 -26.11 -45.93 -5.23
CA ALA A 79 -27.17 -45.78 -4.24
C ALA A 79 -28.50 -45.31 -4.88
N PRO A 80 -29.67 -45.61 -4.27
CA PRO A 80 -30.95 -45.04 -4.71
C PRO A 80 -30.99 -43.52 -4.47
N ARG A 81 -31.66 -42.75 -5.35
CA ARG A 81 -31.97 -41.32 -5.10
C ARG A 81 -33.03 -41.20 -3.98
N LEU A 82 -32.88 -40.25 -3.06
CA LEU A 82 -33.89 -39.95 -2.03
C LEU A 82 -34.59 -38.66 -2.46
N GLY A 83 -35.86 -38.76 -2.84
CA GLY A 83 -36.73 -37.61 -3.10
C GLY A 83 -37.37 -37.60 -4.50
N ALA A 84 -38.69 -37.41 -4.52
CA ALA A 84 -39.48 -37.20 -5.73
C ALA A 84 -39.54 -35.71 -6.07
N GLY A 85 -38.69 -35.26 -6.99
CA GLY A 85 -38.72 -33.89 -7.52
C GLY A 85 -37.92 -33.83 -8.82
N GLY A 86 -38.64 -33.82 -9.95
CA GLY A 86 -38.06 -34.02 -11.28
C GLY A 86 -37.38 -32.78 -11.90
N ALA A 87 -36.34 -33.05 -12.70
CA ALA A 87 -36.28 -32.70 -14.12
C ALA A 87 -35.10 -33.44 -14.80
N ALA A 88 -35.45 -34.22 -15.84
CA ALA A 88 -34.69 -34.65 -17.02
C ALA A 88 -33.14 -34.67 -17.00
N GLY A 89 -32.57 -35.88 -16.99
CA GLY A 89 -31.17 -36.14 -17.38
C GLY A 89 -30.60 -37.35 -16.62
N GLY A 90 -30.02 -38.32 -17.34
CA GLY A 90 -29.44 -39.52 -16.72
C GLY A 90 -28.33 -39.14 -15.75
N ALA A 91 -28.53 -39.31 -14.45
CA ALA A 91 -27.55 -39.00 -13.41
C ALA A 91 -27.67 -40.01 -12.26
N VAL A 92 -26.52 -40.50 -11.77
CA VAL A 92 -26.38 -41.65 -10.87
C VAL A 92 -25.98 -41.16 -9.48
N ALA A 93 -26.54 -41.77 -8.42
CA ALA A 93 -26.20 -41.46 -7.05
C ALA A 93 -25.18 -42.46 -6.49
N TYR A 94 -24.23 -41.96 -5.71
CA TYR A 94 -23.15 -42.73 -5.09
C TYR A 94 -23.05 -42.39 -3.60
N VAL A 95 -22.58 -43.36 -2.80
CA VAL A 95 -22.26 -43.18 -1.38
C VAL A 95 -20.81 -43.58 -1.08
N ALA A 96 -20.21 -42.92 -0.10
CA ALA A 96 -18.88 -43.22 0.43
C ALA A 96 -18.84 -42.95 1.93
N GLU A 97 -18.07 -43.75 2.67
CA GLU A 97 -17.79 -43.52 4.09
C GLU A 97 -16.27 -43.46 4.28
N ILE A 98 -15.80 -42.48 5.06
CA ILE A 98 -14.38 -42.31 5.37
C ILE A 98 -14.21 -42.30 6.89
N ASP A 99 -13.50 -43.29 7.43
CA ASP A 99 -13.11 -43.32 8.84
C ASP A 99 -11.97 -42.32 9.08
N LEU A 100 -12.28 -41.22 9.78
CA LEU A 100 -11.33 -40.15 10.05
C LEU A 100 -10.30 -40.55 11.11
N CYS A 101 -10.61 -41.49 12.02
CA CYS A 101 -9.67 -42.03 13.00
C CYS A 101 -8.58 -42.85 12.30
N ALA A 102 -8.99 -43.75 11.41
CA ALA A 102 -8.07 -44.56 10.62
C ALA A 102 -7.18 -43.68 9.74
N LEU A 103 -7.77 -42.66 9.10
CA LEU A 103 -7.02 -41.72 8.27
C LEU A 103 -6.03 -40.88 9.07
N ALA A 104 -6.38 -40.45 10.30
CA ALA A 104 -5.46 -39.77 11.20
C ALA A 104 -4.25 -40.66 11.57
N GLY A 105 -4.47 -41.96 11.78
CA GLY A 105 -3.41 -42.94 12.02
C GLY A 105 -2.44 -43.07 10.85
N VAL A 106 -2.95 -43.12 9.61
CA VAL A 106 -2.12 -43.15 8.38
C VAL A 106 -1.28 -41.88 8.26
N TRP A 107 -1.82 -40.72 8.63
CA TRP A 107 -1.13 -39.44 8.49
C TRP A 107 -0.06 -39.18 9.55
N ASN A 108 -0.27 -39.64 10.78
CA ASN A 108 0.77 -39.61 11.80
C ASN A 108 2.02 -40.41 11.40
N ALA A 109 1.89 -41.38 10.49
CA ALA A 109 3.00 -42.18 9.98
C ALA A 109 3.71 -41.56 8.75
N ARG A 110 3.14 -40.53 8.11
CA ARG A 110 3.65 -39.88 6.87
C ARG A 110 3.62 -38.34 6.96
N PRO A 111 4.36 -37.71 7.90
CA PRO A 111 4.37 -36.25 8.05
C PRO A 111 5.07 -35.50 6.90
N ASP A 112 5.91 -36.20 6.12
CA ASP A 112 6.67 -35.73 4.96
C ASP A 112 5.81 -35.31 3.75
N VAL A 113 4.60 -35.87 3.64
CA VAL A 113 3.70 -35.66 2.49
C VAL A 113 2.95 -34.31 2.54
N VAL A 114 3.05 -33.59 3.66
CA VAL A 114 2.24 -32.39 3.94
C VAL A 114 2.93 -31.07 3.52
N ASP A 115 4.22 -31.12 3.18
CA ASP A 115 5.06 -29.91 2.99
C ASP A 115 5.37 -29.53 1.52
N VAL A 116 4.72 -30.15 0.54
CA VAL A 116 4.92 -29.80 -0.89
C VAL A 116 3.95 -28.70 -1.31
N ALA A 117 4.25 -27.45 -0.96
CA ALA A 117 3.53 -26.26 -1.42
C ALA A 117 4.00 -25.82 -2.82
N GLY A 118 3.84 -26.67 -3.85
CA GLY A 118 4.31 -26.36 -5.22
C GLY A 118 3.34 -25.54 -6.09
N ASP A 119 2.05 -25.46 -5.71
CA ASP A 119 1.04 -24.69 -6.43
C ASP A 119 0.30 -23.84 -5.40
N GLY A 120 0.40 -22.50 -5.47
CA GLY A 120 -0.14 -21.50 -4.52
C GLY A 120 -1.68 -21.48 -4.32
N ALA A 121 -2.33 -22.64 -4.36
CA ALA A 121 -3.75 -22.89 -4.19
C ALA A 121 -4.08 -23.86 -3.02
N VAL A 122 -3.10 -24.52 -2.38
CA VAL A 122 -3.30 -25.41 -1.21
C VAL A 122 -2.45 -24.91 -0.06
N ALA A 123 -3.06 -24.71 1.12
CA ALA A 123 -2.30 -24.44 2.34
C ALA A 123 -1.74 -25.75 2.89
N ALA A 124 -0.53 -25.72 3.47
CA ALA A 124 0.06 -26.85 4.18
C ALA A 124 -0.98 -27.49 5.15
N GLY A 125 -0.98 -28.82 5.25
CA GLY A 125 -1.99 -29.55 6.02
C GLY A 125 -3.36 -29.58 5.34
N THR A 126 -3.45 -29.75 4.02
CA THR A 126 -4.74 -29.90 3.30
C THR A 126 -4.70 -30.98 2.24
N LEU A 127 -5.60 -31.94 2.37
CA LEU A 127 -5.84 -33.02 1.41
C LEU A 127 -7.10 -32.73 0.60
N ARG A 128 -7.03 -32.92 -0.72
CA ARG A 128 -8.17 -32.69 -1.61
C ARG A 128 -8.92 -34.01 -1.83
N LEU A 129 -10.24 -34.01 -1.60
CA LEU A 129 -11.08 -35.12 -2.05
C LEU A 129 -11.37 -34.96 -3.54
N THR A 130 -11.09 -36.01 -4.31
CA THR A 130 -11.34 -36.09 -5.74
C THR A 130 -12.16 -37.33 -6.06
N VAL A 131 -13.02 -37.21 -7.06
CA VAL A 131 -13.64 -38.38 -7.69
C VAL A 131 -12.84 -38.70 -8.94
N ARG A 132 -12.38 -39.94 -9.04
CA ARG A 132 -11.70 -40.46 -10.22
C ARG A 132 -12.74 -40.91 -11.23
N ILE A 133 -12.72 -40.29 -12.41
CA ILE A 133 -13.76 -40.43 -13.42
C ILE A 133 -13.11 -40.85 -14.74
N ARG A 134 -13.73 -41.83 -15.42
CA ARG A 134 -13.47 -42.18 -16.81
C ARG A 134 -14.42 -41.41 -17.73
N SER A 135 -13.85 -40.76 -18.75
CA SER A 135 -14.58 -40.01 -19.77
C SER A 135 -13.81 -39.93 -21.09
N ARG A 136 -14.48 -39.57 -22.18
CA ARG A 136 -13.80 -39.18 -23.42
C ARG A 136 -12.96 -37.92 -23.23
N ALA A 137 -11.89 -37.79 -24.00
CA ALA A 137 -10.92 -36.71 -23.87
C ALA A 137 -11.55 -35.32 -24.08
N ASP A 138 -12.50 -35.19 -25.03
CA ASP A 138 -13.25 -33.94 -25.29
C ASP A 138 -14.23 -33.55 -24.16
N GLN A 139 -14.54 -34.49 -23.27
CA GLN A 139 -15.46 -34.33 -22.14
C GLN A 139 -14.75 -34.10 -20.81
N VAL A 140 -13.41 -34.08 -20.78
CA VAL A 140 -12.65 -33.82 -19.55
C VAL A 140 -13.03 -32.48 -18.93
N GLN A 141 -13.32 -32.52 -17.64
CA GLN A 141 -13.69 -31.30 -16.93
C GLN A 141 -12.48 -30.38 -16.78
N LYS A 142 -12.60 -29.13 -17.26
CA LYS A 142 -11.58 -28.05 -17.10
C LYS A 142 -11.16 -27.74 -15.65
N ARG A 143 -11.78 -28.38 -14.66
CA ARG A 143 -11.45 -28.26 -13.23
C ARG A 143 -10.76 -29.51 -12.66
N ALA A 144 -10.54 -30.55 -13.46
CA ALA A 144 -9.77 -31.71 -13.05
C ALA A 144 -8.37 -31.25 -12.60
N LEU A 145 -7.93 -31.78 -11.46
CA LEU A 145 -6.62 -31.45 -10.89
C LEU A 145 -5.50 -32.14 -11.65
N ALA A 146 -5.75 -33.36 -12.12
CA ALA A 146 -4.88 -34.14 -12.97
C ALA A 146 -5.72 -34.99 -13.92
N VAL A 147 -5.19 -35.22 -15.12
CA VAL A 147 -5.63 -36.22 -16.07
C VAL A 147 -4.52 -37.25 -16.17
N GLU A 148 -4.84 -38.53 -16.10
CA GLU A 148 -3.87 -39.63 -16.21
C GLU A 148 -3.44 -39.82 -17.66
N PHE A 149 -2.74 -38.80 -18.15
CA PHE A 149 -2.13 -38.73 -19.46
C PHE A 149 -0.71 -38.20 -19.26
N GLN A 150 0.30 -39.03 -19.48
CA GLN A 150 1.69 -38.63 -19.26
C GLN A 150 2.17 -37.81 -20.45
N THR A 151 2.60 -36.56 -20.20
CA THR A 151 3.25 -35.72 -21.21
C THR A 151 4.71 -36.12 -21.39
N GLU A 152 5.35 -35.64 -22.47
CA GLU A 152 6.76 -35.99 -22.80
C GLU A 152 7.75 -35.63 -21.68
N ASP A 153 7.42 -34.64 -20.85
CA ASP A 153 8.17 -34.23 -19.64
C ASP A 153 7.89 -35.09 -18.40
N GLY A 154 7.12 -36.17 -18.54
CA GLY A 154 6.76 -37.10 -17.47
C GLY A 154 5.70 -36.58 -16.49
N THR A 155 5.06 -35.44 -16.75
CA THR A 155 4.06 -34.86 -15.86
C THR A 155 2.61 -35.22 -16.25
N TYR A 156 1.66 -35.02 -15.33
CA TYR A 156 0.22 -35.14 -15.59
C TYR A 156 -0.43 -33.76 -15.76
N PRO A 157 -1.09 -33.46 -16.89
CA PRO A 157 -1.72 -32.16 -17.14
C PRO A 157 -2.98 -32.00 -16.31
N ASN A 158 -3.27 -30.76 -15.87
CA ASN A 158 -4.58 -30.44 -15.31
C ASN A 158 -5.65 -30.36 -16.43
N GLY A 159 -6.93 -30.37 -16.05
CA GLY A 159 -8.02 -30.42 -17.03
C GLY A 159 -8.07 -29.24 -18.03
N ARG A 160 -7.44 -28.09 -17.75
CA ARG A 160 -7.35 -27.00 -18.75
C ARG A 160 -6.22 -27.23 -19.74
N GLN A 161 -5.07 -27.65 -19.25
CA GLN A 161 -3.92 -28.01 -20.08
C GLN A 161 -4.32 -29.14 -21.02
N PHE A 162 -4.93 -30.20 -20.47
CA PHE A 162 -5.40 -31.33 -21.24
C PHE A 162 -6.44 -30.92 -22.31
N MET A 163 -7.44 -30.10 -21.95
CA MET A 163 -8.39 -29.60 -22.95
C MET A 163 -7.74 -28.69 -24.00
N ALA A 164 -6.65 -27.98 -23.70
CA ALA A 164 -5.91 -27.24 -24.70
C ALA A 164 -5.20 -28.18 -25.68
N MET A 165 -4.66 -29.30 -25.20
CA MET A 165 -4.05 -30.35 -26.02
C MET A 165 -5.08 -31.01 -26.95
N VAL A 166 -6.27 -31.35 -26.45
CA VAL A 166 -7.38 -31.87 -27.27
C VAL A 166 -7.80 -30.85 -28.34
N ASN A 167 -7.99 -29.58 -27.97
CA ASN A 167 -8.37 -28.54 -28.94
C ASN A 167 -7.24 -28.23 -29.95
N GLY A 168 -5.99 -28.50 -29.58
CA GLY A 168 -4.81 -28.36 -30.45
C GLY A 168 -4.53 -29.59 -31.30
N GLY A 169 -5.34 -30.66 -31.20
CA GLY A 169 -5.17 -31.89 -31.97
C GLY A 169 -4.04 -32.82 -31.48
N VAL A 170 -3.46 -32.55 -30.31
CA VAL A 170 -2.36 -33.37 -29.71
C VAL A 170 -2.90 -34.67 -29.11
N VAL A 171 -4.15 -34.66 -28.65
CA VAL A 171 -4.84 -35.83 -28.08
C VAL A 171 -6.13 -36.05 -28.86
N ASP A 172 -6.39 -37.29 -29.28
CA ASP A 172 -7.63 -37.66 -29.96
C ASP A 172 -8.83 -37.35 -29.06
N ALA A 173 -9.80 -36.63 -29.60
CA ALA A 173 -11.00 -36.18 -28.90
C ALA A 173 -11.85 -37.37 -28.38
N ASP A 174 -11.81 -38.51 -29.07
CA ASP A 174 -12.57 -39.71 -28.70
C ASP A 174 -11.79 -40.67 -27.78
N ALA A 175 -10.52 -40.39 -27.45
CA ALA A 175 -9.74 -41.23 -26.55
C ALA A 175 -10.36 -41.27 -25.13
N GLU A 176 -10.38 -42.45 -24.51
CA GLU A 176 -10.80 -42.58 -23.11
C GLU A 176 -9.66 -42.23 -22.16
N VAL A 177 -9.94 -41.39 -21.17
CA VAL A 177 -8.97 -40.96 -20.17
C VAL A 177 -9.57 -40.95 -18.76
N LEU A 178 -8.69 -41.12 -17.77
CA LEU A 178 -9.03 -40.99 -16.35
C LEU A 178 -8.68 -39.60 -15.86
N SER A 179 -9.55 -38.99 -15.07
CA SER A 179 -9.32 -37.66 -14.50
C SER A 179 -9.75 -37.57 -13.04
N HIS A 180 -8.96 -36.84 -12.27
CA HIS A 180 -9.19 -36.58 -10.84
C HIS A 180 -9.92 -35.25 -10.68
N VAL A 181 -11.24 -35.32 -10.44
CA VAL A 181 -12.09 -34.13 -10.37
C VAL A 181 -12.38 -33.79 -8.90
N PRO A 182 -12.09 -32.56 -8.43
CA PRO A 182 -12.28 -32.20 -7.03
C PRO A 182 -13.77 -32.19 -6.66
N LEU A 183 -14.10 -32.82 -5.54
CA LEU A 183 -15.46 -32.96 -5.04
C LEU A 183 -15.99 -31.62 -4.50
N GLY A 184 -17.09 -31.12 -5.07
CA GLY A 184 -17.77 -29.90 -4.62
C GLY A 184 -18.22 -28.97 -5.75
N ARG A 185 -18.76 -27.81 -5.38
CA ARG A 185 -19.45 -26.88 -6.28
C ARG A 185 -20.62 -27.53 -7.04
N CYS A 186 -21.40 -28.34 -6.35
CA CYS A 186 -22.56 -29.04 -6.90
C CYS A 186 -23.77 -28.10 -7.02
N GLY A 187 -24.72 -28.40 -7.90
CA GLY A 187 -25.96 -27.62 -8.06
C GLY A 187 -26.75 -27.47 -6.75
N LEU A 188 -26.75 -28.53 -5.94
CA LEU A 188 -27.20 -28.55 -4.55
C LEU A 188 -26.07 -29.07 -3.64
N THR A 189 -25.82 -28.41 -2.51
CA THR A 189 -24.87 -28.90 -1.51
C THR A 189 -25.49 -28.76 -0.12
N VAL A 190 -25.58 -29.87 0.60
CA VAL A 190 -26.11 -29.97 1.96
C VAL A 190 -25.01 -30.49 2.86
N LEU A 191 -24.62 -29.71 3.86
CA LEU A 191 -23.62 -30.10 4.84
C LEU A 191 -24.30 -30.31 6.19
N GLY A 192 -24.09 -31.47 6.80
CA GLY A 192 -24.37 -31.75 8.20
C GLY A 192 -23.24 -31.25 9.10
N ARG A 193 -23.09 -31.85 10.28
CA ARG A 193 -22.00 -31.55 11.20
C ARG A 193 -20.69 -32.13 10.63
N LEU A 194 -19.61 -31.35 10.57
CA LEU A 194 -18.30 -31.78 10.03
C LEU A 194 -17.24 -31.71 11.13
N ASP A 195 -17.42 -32.48 12.21
CA ASP A 195 -16.48 -32.50 13.33
C ASP A 195 -15.13 -33.10 12.89
N GLY A 196 -14.04 -32.57 13.45
CA GLY A 196 -12.72 -33.19 13.33
C GLY A 196 -12.52 -34.29 14.37
N VAL A 197 -11.53 -35.14 14.12
CA VAL A 197 -11.10 -36.19 15.06
C VAL A 197 -9.62 -36.00 15.40
N GLY A 198 -9.26 -36.19 16.67
CA GLY A 198 -7.90 -36.02 17.19
C GLY A 198 -7.60 -34.61 17.73
N GLY A 199 -6.33 -34.35 18.09
CA GLY A 199 -5.86 -33.05 18.61
C GLY A 199 -4.38 -32.80 18.31
N GLY A 200 -3.98 -31.54 18.18
CA GLY A 200 -2.59 -31.16 17.82
C GLY A 200 -2.20 -31.60 16.42
N ALA A 201 -1.02 -32.21 16.27
CA ALA A 201 -0.51 -32.71 14.98
C ALA A 201 -1.35 -33.86 14.38
N ALA A 202 -2.14 -34.55 15.20
CA ALA A 202 -3.00 -35.68 14.80
C ALA A 202 -4.43 -35.28 14.40
N LEU A 203 -4.75 -33.98 14.36
CA LEU A 203 -6.09 -33.51 14.00
C LEU A 203 -6.39 -33.76 12.52
N VAL A 204 -7.50 -34.45 12.22
CA VAL A 204 -8.07 -34.56 10.86
C VAL A 204 -9.49 -34.00 10.86
N ALA A 205 -9.74 -32.94 10.09
CA ALA A 205 -11.03 -32.26 10.07
C ALA A 205 -11.55 -32.01 8.64
N PRO A 206 -12.74 -32.53 8.26
CA PRO A 206 -13.37 -32.20 7.00
C PRO A 206 -13.78 -30.73 6.95
N TYR A 207 -13.50 -30.06 5.84
CA TYR A 207 -13.94 -28.69 5.61
C TYR A 207 -14.10 -28.40 4.13
N VAL A 208 -14.87 -27.36 3.81
CA VAL A 208 -14.99 -26.91 2.42
C VAL A 208 -14.15 -25.65 2.23
N ASN A 209 -13.23 -25.69 1.26
CA ASN A 209 -12.25 -24.63 1.06
C ASN A 209 -12.85 -23.37 0.40
N ARG A 210 -12.06 -22.30 0.29
CA ARG A 210 -12.50 -21.01 -0.30
C ARG A 210 -12.99 -21.10 -1.74
N ASN A 211 -12.65 -22.17 -2.47
CA ASN A 211 -13.09 -22.41 -3.84
C ASN A 211 -14.38 -23.26 -3.92
N GLY A 212 -14.86 -23.79 -2.79
CA GLY A 212 -16.09 -24.57 -2.68
C GLY A 212 -15.91 -26.07 -2.93
N TYR A 213 -14.71 -26.59 -2.68
CA TYR A 213 -14.42 -28.03 -2.74
C TYR A 213 -14.22 -28.60 -1.35
N LEU A 214 -14.74 -29.81 -1.12
CA LEU A 214 -14.55 -30.57 0.12
C LEU A 214 -13.11 -31.06 0.21
N ALA A 215 -12.51 -30.91 1.37
CA ALA A 215 -11.11 -31.21 1.67
C ALA A 215 -10.98 -31.66 3.13
N LEU A 216 -9.84 -32.23 3.48
CA LEU A 216 -9.49 -32.55 4.87
C LEU A 216 -8.34 -31.64 5.30
N ALA A 217 -8.50 -30.98 6.44
CA ALA A 217 -7.40 -30.31 7.12
C ALA A 217 -6.69 -31.35 8.00
N VAL A 218 -5.36 -31.39 7.94
CA VAL A 218 -4.55 -32.30 8.75
C VAL A 218 -3.53 -31.49 9.56
N GLY A 219 -3.42 -31.80 10.85
CA GLY A 219 -2.51 -31.12 11.78
C GLY A 219 -2.84 -29.65 12.04
N ARG A 220 -4.02 -29.18 11.60
CA ARG A 220 -4.47 -27.79 11.80
C ARG A 220 -5.98 -27.66 11.79
N GLU A 221 -6.49 -26.69 12.52
CA GLU A 221 -7.90 -26.30 12.42
C GLU A 221 -8.18 -25.51 11.14
N ALA A 222 -9.35 -25.77 10.54
CA ALA A 222 -9.86 -24.95 9.46
C ALA A 222 -10.40 -23.63 10.04
N ARG A 223 -9.81 -22.47 9.69
CA ARG A 223 -10.34 -21.16 10.11
C ARG A 223 -11.60 -20.79 9.32
N PRO A 224 -12.71 -20.40 9.98
CA PRO A 224 -13.94 -20.06 9.30
C PRO A 224 -13.75 -18.74 8.53
N THR A 225 -14.32 -18.66 7.33
CA THR A 225 -14.27 -17.43 6.52
C THR A 225 -15.60 -16.71 6.67
N ILE A 226 -15.64 -15.68 7.51
CA ILE A 226 -16.87 -14.94 7.79
C ILE A 226 -16.70 -13.48 7.35
N SER A 227 -17.76 -12.93 6.74
CA SER A 227 -17.82 -11.50 6.43
C SER A 227 -19.20 -10.94 6.72
N LEU A 228 -19.22 -9.78 7.36
CA LEU A 228 -20.41 -9.02 7.70
C LEU A 228 -20.48 -7.77 6.82
N GLY A 229 -21.56 -7.63 6.05
CA GLY A 229 -21.92 -6.40 5.37
C GLY A 229 -23.04 -5.69 6.14
N VAL A 230 -22.95 -4.38 6.23
CA VAL A 230 -23.97 -3.52 6.84
C VAL A 230 -24.79 -2.86 5.73
N ASP A 231 -26.10 -3.08 5.74
CA ASP A 231 -27.04 -2.49 4.77
C ASP A 231 -27.78 -1.28 5.38
N SER A 232 -27.98 -1.24 6.71
CA SER A 232 -28.49 -0.07 7.41
C SER A 232 -27.99 0.01 8.86
N ILE A 233 -27.94 1.25 9.37
CA ILE A 233 -27.69 1.59 10.78
C ILE A 233 -28.76 2.60 11.17
N ASP A 234 -29.54 2.27 12.18
CA ASP A 234 -30.54 3.13 12.81
C ASP A 234 -30.13 3.36 14.27
N THR A 235 -30.27 4.59 14.74
CA THR A 235 -30.00 4.99 16.13
C THR A 235 -31.17 5.78 16.71
N THR A 236 -32.34 5.76 16.06
CA THR A 236 -33.51 6.52 16.51
C THR A 236 -34.03 6.01 17.86
N ASN A 237 -34.59 6.91 18.67
CA ASN A 237 -35.17 6.62 19.99
C ASN A 237 -34.24 5.85 20.95
N ALA A 238 -32.93 6.13 20.91
CA ALA A 238 -31.93 5.47 21.75
C ALA A 238 -31.73 3.97 21.50
N VAL A 239 -32.23 3.45 20.38
CA VAL A 239 -32.01 2.05 19.99
C VAL A 239 -31.01 2.02 18.85
N LEU A 240 -29.84 1.41 19.08
CA LEU A 240 -28.91 1.07 18.02
C LEU A 240 -29.39 -0.20 17.34
N CYS A 241 -29.85 -0.10 16.09
CA CYS A 241 -30.22 -1.24 15.26
C CYS A 241 -29.34 -1.31 14.02
N LEU A 242 -28.63 -2.43 13.87
CA LEU A 242 -27.82 -2.75 12.69
C LEU A 242 -28.50 -3.85 11.90
N ARG A 243 -28.58 -3.69 10.58
CA ARG A 243 -29.07 -4.73 9.67
C ARG A 243 -28.12 -4.94 8.52
N GLY A 244 -28.00 -6.17 8.06
CA GLY A 244 -27.27 -6.43 6.84
C GLY A 244 -27.22 -7.87 6.41
N ARG A 245 -26.20 -8.18 5.60
CA ARG A 245 -25.96 -9.50 5.04
C ARG A 245 -24.68 -10.08 5.60
N ALA A 246 -24.77 -11.31 6.07
CA ALA A 246 -23.63 -12.06 6.52
C ALA A 246 -23.37 -13.24 5.60
N TYR A 247 -22.07 -13.52 5.46
CA TYR A 247 -21.56 -14.59 4.64
C TYR A 247 -20.61 -15.40 5.51
N THR A 248 -21.08 -16.54 5.99
CA THR A 248 -20.20 -17.56 6.56
C THR A 248 -19.76 -18.47 5.41
N GLY A 249 -18.58 -19.06 5.52
CA GLY A 249 -18.00 -19.90 4.46
C GLY A 249 -18.94 -21.05 4.17
N PHE A 250 -18.81 -22.13 4.93
CA PHE A 250 -19.69 -23.30 4.89
C PHE A 250 -20.22 -23.66 6.28
N ASP A 251 -19.66 -23.02 7.30
CA ASP A 251 -20.10 -23.09 8.68
C ASP A 251 -21.48 -22.46 8.82
N LYS A 252 -22.36 -23.09 9.60
CA LYS A 252 -23.67 -22.54 9.92
C LYS A 252 -23.62 -21.82 11.26
N VAL A 253 -24.33 -20.68 11.34
CA VAL A 253 -24.50 -19.95 12.60
C VAL A 253 -25.51 -20.68 13.47
N ALA A 254 -25.08 -21.15 14.64
CA ALA A 254 -25.94 -21.79 15.65
C ALA A 254 -26.55 -20.74 16.58
N SER A 255 -25.73 -19.83 17.11
CA SER A 255 -26.18 -18.69 17.89
C SER A 255 -25.29 -17.47 17.65
N SER A 256 -25.76 -16.30 18.08
CA SER A 256 -25.03 -15.05 17.91
C SER A 256 -25.25 -14.13 19.10
N ARG A 257 -24.25 -13.31 19.39
CA ARG A 257 -24.33 -12.23 20.37
C ARG A 257 -23.73 -10.95 19.79
N PHE A 258 -24.38 -9.81 20.03
CA PHE A 258 -23.83 -8.51 19.67
C PHE A 258 -23.16 -7.87 20.88
N GLN A 259 -21.99 -7.30 20.66
CA GLN A 259 -21.20 -6.63 21.68
C GLN A 259 -20.73 -5.27 21.18
N LEU A 260 -20.80 -4.29 22.07
CA LEU A 260 -20.26 -2.96 21.89
C LEU A 260 -19.17 -2.75 22.94
N ILE A 261 -17.91 -2.65 22.49
CA ILE A 261 -16.72 -2.69 23.36
C ILE A 261 -15.97 -1.36 23.31
N GLY A 262 -15.81 -0.70 24.46
CA GLY A 262 -15.00 0.51 24.60
C GLY A 262 -13.50 0.22 24.38
N ARG A 263 -12.83 1.01 23.53
CA ARG A 263 -11.41 0.78 23.20
C ARG A 263 -10.45 1.08 24.35
N ARG A 264 -10.75 2.10 25.16
CA ARG A 264 -9.90 2.53 26.27
C ARG A 264 -10.40 1.94 27.58
N SER A 265 -11.70 2.03 27.82
CA SER A 265 -12.33 1.57 29.06
C SER A 265 -12.40 0.05 29.15
N GLY A 266 -12.49 -0.66 28.01
CA GLY A 266 -12.80 -2.08 27.97
C GLY A 266 -14.27 -2.41 28.30
N ASN A 267 -15.12 -1.42 28.52
CA ASN A 267 -16.52 -1.62 28.89
C ASN A 267 -17.27 -2.35 27.77
N VAL A 268 -17.99 -3.42 28.12
CA VAL A 268 -18.75 -4.24 27.18
C VAL A 268 -20.24 -4.06 27.43
N LEU A 269 -20.98 -3.64 26.40
CA LEU A 269 -22.44 -3.66 26.39
C LEU A 269 -22.91 -4.78 25.44
N GLU A 270 -23.81 -5.61 25.92
CA GLU A 270 -24.34 -6.74 25.15
C GLU A 270 -25.78 -6.48 24.70
N GLY A 271 -26.10 -6.91 23.48
CA GLY A 271 -27.45 -6.81 22.93
C GLY A 271 -27.84 -8.06 22.14
N PRO A 272 -29.14 -8.31 21.94
CA PRO A 272 -29.59 -9.41 21.10
C PRO A 272 -29.13 -9.22 19.64
N SER A 273 -28.75 -10.34 19.02
CA SER A 273 -28.57 -10.43 17.58
C SER A 273 -29.24 -11.66 17.01
N SER A 274 -29.68 -11.58 15.76
CA SER A 274 -30.32 -12.68 15.05
C SER A 274 -29.71 -12.86 13.66
N PHE A 275 -29.66 -14.12 13.20
CA PHE A 275 -29.14 -14.51 11.89
C PHE A 275 -30.18 -15.38 11.17
N GLY A 276 -30.94 -14.77 10.27
CA GLY A 276 -31.90 -15.46 9.40
C GLY A 276 -31.22 -16.12 8.21
N ALA A 277 -31.12 -17.45 8.21
CA ALA A 277 -30.51 -18.20 7.12
C ALA A 277 -31.35 -18.10 5.82
N LEU A 278 -30.71 -17.66 4.73
CA LEU A 278 -31.29 -17.61 3.39
C LEU A 278 -31.08 -18.95 2.67
N ARG A 279 -31.86 -19.98 3.06
CA ARG A 279 -31.68 -21.38 2.62
C ARG A 279 -31.54 -21.53 1.10
N ASP A 280 -32.43 -20.92 0.32
CA ASP A 280 -32.37 -20.98 -1.15
C ASP A 280 -31.15 -20.27 -1.75
N ALA A 281 -30.67 -19.20 -1.12
CA ALA A 281 -29.49 -18.47 -1.58
C ALA A 281 -28.20 -19.21 -1.21
N THR A 282 -28.19 -19.88 -0.06
CA THR A 282 -27.13 -20.78 0.39
C THR A 282 -27.02 -21.98 -0.55
N ALA A 283 -28.14 -22.66 -0.82
CA ALA A 283 -28.20 -23.79 -1.74
C ALA A 283 -27.70 -23.41 -3.14
N ARG A 284 -28.22 -22.32 -3.72
CA ARG A 284 -27.82 -21.81 -5.05
C ARG A 284 -26.37 -21.30 -5.14
N ASN A 285 -25.67 -21.19 -4.01
CA ASN A 285 -24.29 -20.74 -3.96
C ASN A 285 -23.39 -21.83 -3.36
N PHE A 286 -23.66 -23.08 -3.72
CA PHE A 286 -22.85 -24.26 -3.42
C PHE A 286 -22.81 -24.59 -1.92
N GLY A 287 -23.84 -24.25 -1.14
CA GLY A 287 -23.87 -24.47 0.31
C GLY A 287 -23.16 -23.39 1.13
N ARG A 288 -22.71 -22.29 0.50
CA ARG A 288 -22.04 -21.20 1.23
C ARG A 288 -23.02 -20.39 2.04
N GLY A 289 -22.83 -20.31 3.35
CA GLY A 289 -23.74 -19.67 4.28
C GLY A 289 -24.11 -18.24 3.88
N ARG A 290 -25.41 -18.00 3.70
CA ARG A 290 -26.02 -16.70 3.42
C ARG A 290 -27.02 -16.38 4.51
N TYR A 291 -26.87 -15.22 5.14
CA TYR A 291 -27.73 -14.79 6.23
C TYR A 291 -28.15 -13.33 6.04
N LEU A 292 -29.36 -13.01 6.45
CA LEU A 292 -29.71 -11.67 6.92
C LEU A 292 -29.42 -11.63 8.40
N TRP A 293 -28.76 -10.58 8.87
CA TRP A 293 -28.49 -10.42 10.29
C TRP A 293 -29.02 -9.09 10.79
N GLU A 294 -29.46 -9.10 12.04
CA GLU A 294 -29.90 -7.93 12.78
C GLU A 294 -29.25 -7.95 14.17
N ALA A 295 -28.82 -6.79 14.64
CA ALA A 295 -28.36 -6.59 16.01
C ALA A 295 -29.04 -5.36 16.59
N VAL A 296 -29.48 -5.46 17.85
CA VAL A 296 -30.22 -4.40 18.54
C VAL A 296 -29.59 -4.18 19.91
N LEU A 297 -29.38 -2.91 20.28
CA LEU A 297 -28.98 -2.51 21.63
C LEU A 297 -29.82 -1.31 22.04
N ASP A 298 -30.56 -1.45 23.14
CA ASP A 298 -31.44 -0.42 23.69
C ASP A 298 -30.71 0.37 24.79
N PHE A 299 -30.41 1.64 24.55
CA PHE A 299 -29.74 2.50 25.53
C PHE A 299 -30.68 3.08 26.59
N ALA A 300 -31.98 2.82 26.52
CA ALA A 300 -32.90 3.15 27.60
C ALA A 300 -32.69 2.26 28.84
N THR A 301 -32.15 1.04 28.66
CA THR A 301 -31.89 0.08 29.75
C THR A 301 -30.46 0.13 30.27
N VAL A 302 -29.57 0.85 29.60
CA VAL A 302 -28.16 0.99 29.96
C VAL A 302 -28.00 2.02 31.08
N ASP A 303 -27.17 1.71 32.07
CA ASP A 303 -26.76 2.67 33.09
C ASP A 303 -25.75 3.68 32.49
N TRP A 304 -26.13 4.96 32.46
CA TRP A 304 -25.34 6.01 31.82
C TRP A 304 -24.04 6.31 32.57
N ASP A 305 -23.97 5.99 33.86
CA ASP A 305 -22.79 6.26 34.68
C ASP A 305 -21.68 5.21 34.45
N GLN A 306 -22.01 4.09 33.80
CA GLN A 306 -21.04 3.08 33.36
C GLN A 306 -20.47 3.36 31.96
N LEU A 307 -20.93 4.43 31.29
CA LEU A 307 -20.47 4.80 29.95
C LEU A 307 -19.29 5.76 30.03
N ASP A 308 -18.19 5.41 29.39
CA ASP A 308 -17.07 6.32 29.16
C ASP A 308 -17.38 7.15 27.90
N THR A 309 -17.90 8.36 28.12
CA THR A 309 -18.30 9.29 27.05
C THR A 309 -17.14 9.85 26.22
N GLU A 310 -15.91 9.60 26.65
CA GLU A 310 -14.68 9.96 25.94
C GLU A 310 -14.09 8.76 25.16
N ASP A 311 -14.70 7.58 25.26
CA ASP A 311 -14.26 6.36 24.57
C ASP A 311 -14.93 6.17 23.20
N ASN A 312 -14.25 5.43 22.31
CA ASN A 312 -14.84 4.97 21.06
C ASN A 312 -15.25 3.51 21.25
N TYR A 313 -16.52 3.23 21.04
CA TYR A 313 -17.05 1.88 21.17
C TYR A 313 -17.04 1.15 19.82
N ASP A 314 -16.37 0.00 19.77
CA ASP A 314 -16.30 -0.85 18.59
C ASP A 314 -17.40 -1.91 18.58
N LEU A 315 -17.97 -2.13 17.39
CA LEU A 315 -19.07 -3.07 17.19
C LEU A 315 -18.53 -4.46 16.82
N TRP A 316 -18.91 -5.45 17.61
CA TRP A 316 -18.53 -6.86 17.47
C TRP A 316 -19.77 -7.75 17.43
N VAL A 317 -19.66 -8.83 16.68
CA VAL A 317 -20.64 -9.92 16.70
C VAL A 317 -19.89 -11.20 16.98
N GLU A 318 -20.22 -11.86 18.08
CA GLU A 318 -19.76 -13.20 18.40
C GLU A 318 -20.71 -14.22 17.78
N LEU A 319 -20.15 -15.20 17.07
CA LEU A 319 -20.91 -16.27 16.41
C LEU A 319 -20.46 -17.61 16.95
N LEU A 320 -21.37 -18.36 17.57
CA LEU A 320 -21.18 -19.79 17.78
C LEU A 320 -21.59 -20.49 16.48
N LEU A 321 -20.65 -21.21 15.89
CA LEU A 321 -20.88 -21.98 14.68
C LEU A 321 -21.26 -23.43 15.04
N GLU A 322 -22.14 -24.05 14.25
CA GLU A 322 -22.46 -25.47 14.42
C GLU A 322 -21.17 -26.32 14.38
N GLY A 323 -20.99 -27.19 15.38
CA GLY A 323 -19.81 -28.07 15.48
C GLY A 323 -18.56 -27.44 16.11
N ARG A 324 -18.65 -26.22 16.65
CA ARG A 324 -17.57 -25.60 17.44
C ARG A 324 -18.00 -25.37 18.88
N GLU A 325 -17.03 -25.48 19.79
CA GLU A 325 -17.22 -25.17 21.22
C GLU A 325 -17.00 -23.67 21.51
N GLU A 326 -16.01 -23.05 20.87
CA GLU A 326 -15.68 -21.64 21.06
C GLU A 326 -16.33 -20.70 20.02
N PRO A 327 -16.87 -19.54 20.44
CA PRO A 327 -17.42 -18.54 19.54
C PRO A 327 -16.33 -17.79 18.78
N VAL A 328 -16.67 -17.32 17.57
CA VAL A 328 -15.79 -16.47 16.76
C VAL A 328 -16.26 -15.03 16.82
N SER A 329 -15.40 -14.13 17.33
CA SER A 329 -15.70 -12.71 17.41
C SER A 329 -15.31 -11.95 16.13
N ILE A 330 -16.26 -11.18 15.58
CA ILE A 330 -16.11 -10.50 14.31
C ILE A 330 -16.46 -9.02 14.43
N ARG A 331 -15.49 -8.16 14.13
CA ARG A 331 -15.72 -6.72 14.08
C ARG A 331 -16.52 -6.31 12.84
N VAL A 332 -17.48 -5.40 13.03
CA VAL A 332 -18.29 -4.80 11.95
C VAL A 332 -17.45 -3.78 11.16
N ALA A 333 -16.65 -4.28 10.22
CA ALA A 333 -15.56 -3.51 9.64
C ALA A 333 -15.86 -2.75 8.33
N LYS A 334 -16.96 -3.03 7.61
CA LYS A 334 -17.23 -2.43 6.29
C LYS A 334 -18.64 -1.88 6.17
N THR A 335 -18.77 -0.56 6.25
CA THR A 335 -20.04 0.14 6.00
C THR A 335 -20.00 0.90 4.67
N PRO A 336 -20.94 0.63 3.74
CA PRO A 336 -21.01 1.33 2.46
C PRO A 336 -21.21 2.85 2.63
N TYR A 337 -20.62 3.65 1.71
CA TYR A 337 -20.76 5.12 1.73
C TYR A 337 -22.21 5.61 1.84
N VAL A 338 -23.15 4.97 1.12
CA VAL A 338 -24.56 5.38 1.15
C VAL A 338 -25.09 5.28 2.57
N VAL A 339 -24.86 4.16 3.25
CA VAL A 339 -25.24 3.95 4.65
C VAL A 339 -24.61 5.03 5.53
N ARG A 340 -23.29 5.24 5.43
CA ARG A 340 -22.60 6.28 6.23
C ARG A 340 -23.14 7.69 6.00
N ALA A 341 -23.53 8.02 4.78
CA ALA A 341 -24.03 9.34 4.42
C ALA A 341 -25.48 9.56 4.88
N THR A 342 -26.26 8.48 5.01
CA THR A 342 -27.68 8.53 5.42
C THR A 342 -27.89 8.34 6.91
N THR A 343 -26.99 7.64 7.61
CA THR A 343 -27.06 7.46 9.05
C THR A 343 -27.00 8.82 9.77
N ARG A 344 -27.80 8.96 10.83
CA ARG A 344 -27.91 10.15 11.68
C ARG A 344 -27.60 9.75 13.11
N ALA A 345 -27.27 10.72 13.96
CA ALA A 345 -27.05 10.45 15.38
C ALA A 345 -28.39 10.25 16.10
N GLY A 346 -28.41 9.29 17.02
CA GLY A 346 -29.51 9.04 17.95
C GLY A 346 -29.40 9.89 19.21
N HIS A 347 -30.50 10.09 19.93
CA HIS A 347 -30.41 10.70 21.26
C HIS A 347 -31.50 10.19 22.21
N LEU A 348 -31.21 10.28 23.52
CA LEU A 348 -32.12 10.01 24.63
C LEU A 348 -32.06 11.16 25.63
N ILE A 349 -33.20 11.53 26.23
CA ILE A 349 -33.28 12.59 27.24
C ILE A 349 -33.70 11.96 28.57
N ARG A 350 -32.92 12.17 29.63
CA ARG A 350 -33.22 11.68 30.99
C ARG A 350 -32.70 12.68 32.00
N GLY A 351 -33.52 13.08 32.99
CA GLY A 351 -33.07 13.89 34.12
C GLY A 351 -32.46 15.25 33.77
N GLY A 352 -32.84 15.86 32.64
CA GLY A 352 -32.25 17.14 32.18
C GLY A 352 -30.93 17.00 31.40
N GLU A 353 -30.50 15.76 31.13
CA GLU A 353 -29.34 15.44 30.31
C GLU A 353 -29.75 14.75 29.01
N VAL A 354 -28.84 14.76 28.04
CA VAL A 354 -28.99 14.13 26.73
C VAL A 354 -27.82 13.18 26.49
N LEU A 355 -28.13 11.93 26.20
CA LEU A 355 -27.18 10.94 25.70
C LEU A 355 -27.31 10.89 24.17
N VAL A 356 -26.21 11.09 23.45
CA VAL A 356 -26.15 11.06 21.99
C VAL A 356 -25.37 9.84 21.53
N LEU A 357 -25.96 9.09 20.59
CA LEU A 357 -25.36 7.92 19.95
C LEU A 357 -24.89 8.33 18.56
N ASN A 358 -23.59 8.55 18.37
CA ASN A 358 -23.04 9.09 17.14
C ASN A 358 -22.21 8.04 16.38
N PRO A 359 -22.74 7.50 15.26
CA PRO A 359 -22.00 6.54 14.45
C PRO A 359 -20.77 7.20 13.81
N TYR A 360 -19.60 6.69 14.18
CA TYR A 360 -18.31 7.12 13.65
C TYR A 360 -17.68 6.01 12.82
N TYR A 361 -16.91 6.37 11.78
CA TYR A 361 -16.29 5.42 10.87
C TYR A 361 -14.78 5.56 10.84
N THR A 362 -14.08 4.47 11.19
CA THR A 362 -12.61 4.48 11.27
C THR A 362 -11.95 4.84 9.94
N PHE A 363 -10.85 5.59 10.01
CA PHE A 363 -10.18 6.17 8.85
C PHE A 363 -9.75 5.14 7.78
N LYS A 364 -8.98 4.10 8.18
CA LYS A 364 -8.37 3.11 7.26
C LYS A 364 -9.36 2.10 6.72
N ARG A 365 -10.12 1.42 7.61
CA ARG A 365 -10.98 0.29 7.23
C ARG A 365 -12.43 0.69 6.99
N LYS A 366 -12.83 1.90 7.41
CA LYS A 366 -14.22 2.36 7.39
C LYS A 366 -15.14 1.44 8.22
N ALA A 367 -14.56 0.87 9.29
CA ALA A 367 -15.28 0.12 10.31
C ALA A 367 -16.21 1.04 11.09
N THR A 368 -17.39 0.53 11.42
CA THR A 368 -18.36 1.27 12.25
C THR A 368 -17.92 1.17 13.70
N SER A 369 -17.94 2.32 14.36
CA SER A 369 -17.80 2.50 15.80
C SER A 369 -18.90 3.46 16.25
N LEU A 370 -19.16 3.52 17.54
CA LEU A 370 -20.07 4.48 18.14
C LEU A 370 -19.27 5.40 19.06
N LEU A 371 -19.47 6.70 18.92
CA LEU A 371 -19.10 7.67 19.94
C LEU A 371 -20.36 7.97 20.74
N ILE A 372 -20.27 7.84 22.06
CA ILE A 372 -21.37 8.11 22.98
C ILE A 372 -21.04 9.42 23.69
N GLU A 373 -21.87 10.44 23.51
CA GLU A 373 -21.64 11.77 24.07
C GLU A 373 -22.74 12.09 25.10
N ARG A 374 -22.42 12.73 26.23
CA ARG A 374 -23.39 13.14 27.26
C ARG A 374 -23.23 14.63 27.57
N PHE A 375 -24.34 15.37 27.55
CA PHE A 375 -24.35 16.80 27.89
C PHE A 375 -25.75 17.31 28.28
N SER A 376 -25.86 18.55 28.76
CA SER A 376 -27.13 19.10 29.27
C SER A 376 -28.19 19.25 28.17
N LEU A 377 -29.47 19.07 28.54
CA LEU A 377 -30.62 19.32 27.67
C LEU A 377 -30.62 20.74 27.13
N LYS A 378 -30.19 21.71 27.94
CA LYS A 378 -30.05 23.10 27.52
C LYS A 378 -29.03 23.27 26.40
N SER A 379 -27.87 22.58 26.47
CA SER A 379 -26.87 22.57 25.38
C SER A 379 -27.43 21.99 24.09
N PHE A 380 -28.15 20.86 24.19
CA PHE A 380 -28.79 20.21 23.05
C PHE A 380 -29.85 21.10 22.38
N THR A 381 -30.73 21.70 23.17
CA THR A 381 -31.78 22.61 22.69
C THR A 381 -31.17 23.86 22.06
N MET A 382 -30.16 24.47 22.69
CA MET A 382 -29.41 25.60 22.14
C MET A 382 -28.84 25.28 20.77
N MET A 383 -28.18 24.13 20.62
CA MET A 383 -27.67 23.68 19.34
C MET A 383 -28.78 23.56 18.31
N ARG A 384 -29.93 22.95 18.63
CA ARG A 384 -31.03 22.71 17.69
C ARG A 384 -31.73 23.99 17.23
N GLU A 385 -32.02 24.89 18.16
CA GLU A 385 -32.76 26.13 17.91
C GLU A 385 -31.90 27.24 17.30
N SER A 386 -30.58 27.14 17.41
CA SER A 386 -29.67 28.12 16.81
C SER A 386 -29.76 28.15 15.28
N GLY A 387 -30.46 29.15 14.76
CA GLY A 387 -30.59 29.47 13.33
C GLY A 387 -29.43 30.32 12.80
N ARG A 388 -29.29 30.42 11.47
CA ARG A 388 -28.22 31.23 10.84
C ARG A 388 -28.37 32.74 11.10
N VAL A 389 -29.59 33.27 11.01
CA VAL A 389 -29.88 34.70 11.18
C VAL A 389 -29.66 35.15 12.63
N GLY A 390 -30.18 34.39 13.61
CA GLY A 390 -29.98 34.71 15.03
C GLY A 390 -28.51 34.75 15.45
N ARG A 391 -27.68 33.86 14.88
CA ARG A 391 -26.23 33.86 15.13
C ARG A 391 -25.50 35.02 14.48
N ALA A 392 -25.87 35.38 13.24
CA ALA A 392 -25.30 36.55 12.58
C ALA A 392 -25.63 37.85 13.35
N LEU A 393 -26.83 37.96 13.90
CA LEU A 393 -27.23 39.07 14.76
C LEU A 393 -26.44 39.07 16.08
N ALA A 394 -26.28 37.91 16.73
CA ALA A 394 -25.51 37.77 17.96
C ALA A 394 -24.00 38.06 17.80
N LYS A 395 -23.45 37.98 16.58
CA LYS A 395 -22.07 38.39 16.27
C LYS A 395 -21.89 39.89 16.08
N ARG A 396 -22.96 40.63 15.79
CA ARG A 396 -22.87 42.03 15.36
C ARG A 396 -22.45 42.93 16.53
N GLY A 397 -21.31 43.62 16.39
CA GLY A 397 -20.76 44.53 17.40
C GLY A 397 -19.91 43.86 18.49
N ASN A 398 -19.72 42.53 18.42
CA ASN A 398 -18.88 41.78 19.35
C ASN A 398 -17.47 41.56 18.76
N LYS A 399 -16.49 41.34 19.65
CA LYS A 399 -15.13 40.93 19.26
C LYS A 399 -15.17 39.58 18.51
N PRO A 400 -14.24 39.33 17.58
CA PRO A 400 -14.12 38.01 16.96
C PRO A 400 -13.84 36.94 18.00
N ILE A 401 -14.55 35.81 17.91
CA ILE A 401 -14.39 34.69 18.86
C ILE A 401 -13.50 33.63 18.23
N TRP A 402 -12.38 33.32 18.87
CA TRP A 402 -11.45 32.28 18.43
C TRP A 402 -11.44 31.14 19.44
N ILE A 403 -11.73 29.92 18.97
CA ILE A 403 -11.58 28.70 19.77
C ILE A 403 -10.23 28.09 19.43
N ILE A 404 -9.37 27.98 20.44
CA ILE A 404 -8.03 27.43 20.33
C ILE A 404 -7.94 26.17 21.20
N GLY A 405 -7.23 25.14 20.73
CA GLY A 405 -7.01 23.95 21.54
C GLY A 405 -6.23 22.85 20.83
N GLU A 406 -6.15 21.70 21.48
CA GLU A 406 -5.39 20.54 21.03
C GLU A 406 -6.27 19.28 21.04
N LEU A 407 -5.79 18.19 21.66
CA LEU A 407 -6.67 17.13 22.10
C LEU A 407 -7.40 17.57 23.38
N PRO A 408 -8.62 17.08 23.66
CA PRO A 408 -9.41 17.57 24.78
C PRO A 408 -8.72 17.41 26.15
N TYR A 409 -7.74 16.51 26.27
CA TYR A 409 -6.97 16.29 27.49
C TYR A 409 -5.57 16.94 27.48
N LYS A 410 -5.19 17.71 26.45
CA LYS A 410 -3.85 18.30 26.28
C LYS A 410 -3.84 19.84 26.26
N ALA A 411 -2.80 20.41 26.83
CA ALA A 411 -2.41 21.82 26.76
C ALA A 411 -0.89 21.94 26.95
N GLN A 412 -0.11 21.60 25.92
CA GLN A 412 1.36 21.66 25.97
C GLN A 412 2.03 21.90 24.60
N ASP A 413 1.26 21.91 23.52
CA ASP A 413 1.75 21.98 22.13
C ASP A 413 1.47 23.37 21.52
N ASN A 414 1.54 23.49 20.20
CA ASN A 414 1.32 24.73 19.46
C ASN A 414 0.01 25.46 19.81
N GLY A 415 -1.03 24.73 20.23
CA GLY A 415 -2.31 25.32 20.64
C GLY A 415 -2.14 26.20 21.88
N LEU A 416 -1.46 25.69 22.91
CA LEU A 416 -1.17 26.44 24.14
C LEU A 416 -0.35 27.70 23.86
N TYR A 417 0.79 27.55 23.16
CA TYR A 417 1.70 28.69 22.91
C TYR A 417 1.02 29.79 22.09
N PHE A 418 0.24 29.40 21.06
CA PHE A 418 -0.51 30.35 20.27
C PHE A 418 -1.62 31.03 21.08
N PHE A 419 -2.34 30.29 21.93
CA PHE A 419 -3.34 30.87 22.82
C PHE A 419 -2.75 31.92 23.76
N ARG A 420 -1.61 31.62 24.39
CA ARG A 420 -0.88 32.58 25.25
C ARG A 420 -0.53 33.85 24.48
N TYR A 421 0.08 33.71 23.30
CA TYR A 421 0.44 34.85 22.45
C TYR A 421 -0.78 35.74 22.12
N VAL A 422 -1.90 35.15 21.71
CA VAL A 422 -3.13 35.90 21.37
C VAL A 422 -3.70 36.60 22.61
N ARG A 423 -3.74 35.92 23.77
CA ARG A 423 -4.24 36.51 25.02
C ARG A 423 -3.41 37.69 25.50
N GLU A 424 -2.10 37.64 25.30
CA GLU A 424 -1.15 38.67 25.74
C GLU A 424 -1.08 39.86 24.77
N HIS A 425 -1.14 39.61 23.45
CA HIS A 425 -0.84 40.63 22.44
C HIS A 425 -2.07 41.15 21.68
N HIS A 426 -3.20 40.42 21.71
CA HIS A 426 -4.37 40.70 20.86
C HIS A 426 -5.68 40.75 21.66
N PRO A 427 -5.85 41.74 22.58
CA PRO A 427 -7.04 41.88 23.40
C PRO A 427 -8.31 42.22 22.60
N GLU A 428 -8.18 42.60 21.33
CA GLU A 428 -9.28 42.82 20.39
C GLU A 428 -9.98 41.51 19.96
N ILE A 429 -9.39 40.34 20.24
CA ILE A 429 -9.94 39.02 19.96
C ILE A 429 -10.34 38.33 21.27
N ASP A 430 -11.56 37.81 21.32
CA ASP A 430 -11.99 36.95 22.41
C ASP A 430 -11.55 35.51 22.11
N ALA A 431 -10.30 35.21 22.46
CA ALA A 431 -9.73 33.87 22.36
C ALA A 431 -10.10 33.04 23.58
N TYR A 432 -10.52 31.80 23.35
CA TYR A 432 -10.85 30.81 24.38
C TYR A 432 -10.10 29.50 24.15
N TYR A 433 -9.58 28.90 25.22
CA TYR A 433 -8.96 27.58 25.17
C TYR A 433 -9.96 26.51 25.59
N VAL A 434 -10.14 25.47 24.77
CA VAL A 434 -11.06 24.35 25.06
C VAL A 434 -10.30 23.15 25.60
N ILE A 435 -10.72 22.64 26.76
CA ILE A 435 -10.10 21.50 27.44
C ILE A 435 -11.13 20.73 28.29
N ASN A 436 -10.88 19.46 28.57
CA ASN A 436 -11.67 18.65 29.49
C ASN A 436 -11.39 19.08 30.94
N GLN A 437 -12.43 19.13 31.77
CA GLN A 437 -12.33 19.55 33.17
C GLN A 437 -11.41 18.62 34.00
N GLY A 438 -11.37 17.32 33.67
CA GLY A 438 -10.49 16.34 34.31
C GLY A 438 -9.11 16.19 33.65
N SER A 439 -8.70 17.11 32.77
CA SER A 439 -7.38 17.01 32.14
C SER A 439 -6.26 17.22 33.18
N PRO A 440 -5.21 16.37 33.17
CA PRO A 440 -4.03 16.58 34.01
C PRO A 440 -3.20 17.81 33.59
N GLU A 441 -3.41 18.34 32.39
CA GLU A 441 -2.67 19.49 31.84
C GLU A 441 -3.44 20.82 32.03
N LEU A 442 -4.55 20.82 32.77
CA LEU A 442 -5.35 22.02 33.04
C LEU A 442 -4.54 23.12 33.74
N ASP A 443 -3.60 22.75 34.60
CA ASP A 443 -2.74 23.71 35.32
C ASP A 443 -1.85 24.52 34.38
N ASN A 444 -1.54 24.05 33.16
CA ASN A 444 -0.78 24.80 32.17
C ASN A 444 -1.52 26.05 31.65
N LEU A 445 -2.83 26.14 31.91
CA LEU A 445 -3.69 27.27 31.54
C LEU A 445 -3.95 28.23 32.72
N ARG A 446 -3.42 27.92 33.92
CA ARG A 446 -3.65 28.73 35.11
C ARG A 446 -3.14 30.16 34.89
N GLY A 447 -3.99 31.14 35.20
CA GLY A 447 -3.67 32.56 35.07
C GLY A 447 -3.94 33.20 33.69
N LEU A 448 -4.25 32.41 32.65
CA LEU A 448 -4.51 32.95 31.30
C LEU A 448 -5.96 33.47 31.10
N GLY A 449 -6.89 32.99 31.93
CA GLY A 449 -8.33 33.21 31.79
C GLY A 449 -8.90 32.58 30.52
N HIS A 450 -10.20 32.76 30.26
CA HIS A 450 -10.87 32.29 29.03
C HIS A 450 -10.68 30.79 28.72
N VAL A 451 -10.66 29.97 29.77
CA VAL A 451 -10.65 28.50 29.67
C VAL A 451 -12.09 28.01 29.68
N VAL A 452 -12.45 27.19 28.70
CA VAL A 452 -13.81 26.69 28.50
C VAL A 452 -13.80 25.18 28.51
N PHE A 453 -14.69 24.58 29.31
CA PHE A 453 -14.74 23.14 29.45
C PHE A 453 -15.49 22.46 28.31
N HIS A 454 -14.94 21.37 27.81
CA HIS A 454 -15.57 20.54 26.79
C HIS A 454 -16.99 20.12 27.21
N HIS A 455 -17.91 19.97 26.25
CA HIS A 455 -19.34 19.71 26.46
C HIS A 455 -20.15 20.73 27.31
N SER A 456 -19.55 21.80 27.85
CA SER A 456 -20.27 22.81 28.64
C SER A 456 -21.22 23.67 27.79
N GLU A 457 -22.25 24.25 28.42
CA GLU A 457 -23.18 25.18 27.76
C GLU A 457 -22.46 26.38 27.15
N GLU A 458 -21.42 26.87 27.83
CA GLU A 458 -20.57 27.94 27.33
C GLU A 458 -19.82 27.53 26.07
N HIS A 459 -19.27 26.31 26.04
CA HIS A 459 -18.62 25.77 24.85
C HIS A 459 -19.58 25.69 23.66
N PHE A 460 -20.80 25.20 23.86
CA PHE A 460 -21.84 25.19 22.81
C PHE A 460 -22.13 26.59 22.28
N ARG A 461 -22.33 27.56 23.17
CA ARG A 461 -22.60 28.95 22.81
C ARG A 461 -21.45 29.57 22.02
N LEU A 462 -20.23 29.47 22.54
CA LEU A 462 -19.03 30.06 21.92
C LEU A 462 -18.73 29.40 20.57
N ALA A 463 -18.80 28.08 20.47
CA ALA A 463 -18.50 27.36 19.23
C ALA A 463 -19.52 27.66 18.12
N LEU A 464 -20.80 27.89 18.46
CA LEU A 464 -21.80 28.34 17.49
C LEU A 464 -21.53 29.75 16.96
N LEU A 465 -20.85 30.58 17.73
CA LEU A 465 -20.50 31.97 17.43
C LEU A 465 -19.03 32.14 16.98
N ALA A 466 -18.21 31.10 17.05
CA ALA A 466 -16.79 31.17 16.72
C ALA A 466 -16.57 31.62 15.26
N ASP A 467 -15.56 32.45 15.08
CA ASP A 467 -15.06 32.88 13.77
C ASP A 467 -13.93 31.97 13.30
N ARG A 468 -13.14 31.43 14.24
CA ARG A 468 -12.04 30.49 13.97
C ARG A 468 -12.06 29.32 14.96
N PHE A 469 -11.72 28.14 14.43
CA PHE A 469 -11.34 26.95 15.19
C PHE A 469 -9.89 26.64 14.85
N ILE A 470 -8.99 26.75 15.83
CA ILE A 470 -7.55 26.73 15.63
C ILE A 470 -6.96 25.63 16.50
N GLY A 471 -6.35 24.62 15.90
CA GLY A 471 -5.78 23.55 16.71
C GLY A 471 -4.75 22.68 16.01
N THR A 472 -4.12 21.83 16.81
CA THR A 472 -3.01 20.95 16.40
C THR A 472 -3.47 19.63 15.82
N HIS A 473 -4.77 19.30 15.96
CA HIS A 473 -5.40 18.04 15.57
C HIS A 473 -6.65 18.30 14.71
N HIS A 474 -7.52 17.29 14.57
CA HIS A 474 -8.79 17.43 13.86
C HIS A 474 -9.69 18.51 14.51
N PRO A 475 -10.36 19.39 13.74
CA PRO A 475 -11.23 20.44 14.31
C PRO A 475 -12.38 19.89 15.16
N ASP A 476 -12.84 18.65 14.93
CA ASP A 476 -13.84 17.96 15.76
C ASP A 476 -13.42 17.81 17.24
N TYR A 477 -12.13 17.96 17.60
CA TYR A 477 -11.69 18.01 19.00
C TYR A 477 -11.95 19.38 19.66
N LEU A 478 -12.22 20.41 18.86
CA LEU A 478 -12.56 21.76 19.30
C LEU A 478 -14.06 22.04 19.24
N TYR A 479 -14.85 21.06 18.81
CA TYR A 479 -16.30 21.17 18.80
C TYR A 479 -16.86 20.56 20.09
N PRO A 480 -17.93 21.13 20.65
CA PRO A 480 -18.61 20.58 21.81
C PRO A 480 -19.30 19.25 21.53
N THR A 481 -19.47 18.88 20.26
CA THR A 481 -20.00 17.58 19.87
C THR A 481 -19.59 17.22 18.44
N ARG A 482 -19.49 15.92 18.15
CA ARG A 482 -19.22 15.41 16.80
C ARG A 482 -20.48 15.20 15.96
N MET A 483 -21.64 15.64 16.42
CA MET A 483 -22.89 15.55 15.65
C MET A 483 -22.77 16.26 14.29
N PRO A 484 -23.16 15.62 13.18
CA PRO A 484 -23.19 16.27 11.86
C PRO A 484 -24.03 17.55 11.83
N GLU A 485 -25.11 17.60 12.61
CA GLU A 485 -25.97 18.76 12.79
C GLU A 485 -25.19 19.96 13.34
N PHE A 486 -24.39 19.74 14.38
CA PHE A 486 -23.52 20.77 14.95
C PHE A 486 -22.47 21.22 13.94
N ARG A 487 -21.76 20.27 13.32
CA ARG A 487 -20.71 20.57 12.34
C ARG A 487 -21.23 21.41 11.17
N SER A 488 -22.46 21.16 10.71
CA SER A 488 -23.10 21.96 9.66
C SER A 488 -23.41 23.40 10.09
N LYS A 489 -23.54 23.62 11.40
CA LYS A 489 -23.75 24.94 12.01
C LYS A 489 -22.43 25.62 12.33
N ALA A 490 -21.36 24.91 12.67
CA ALA A 490 -20.03 25.48 12.90
C ALA A 490 -19.43 26.08 11.61
N THR A 491 -19.63 27.37 11.39
CA THR A 491 -19.23 28.09 10.16
C THR A 491 -17.88 28.79 10.25
N GLY A 492 -17.25 28.82 11.41
CA GLY A 492 -15.91 29.40 11.59
C GLY A 492 -14.86 28.69 10.72
N TYR A 493 -13.80 29.42 10.36
CA TYR A 493 -12.69 28.85 9.59
C TYR A 493 -11.87 27.89 10.45
N ARG A 494 -11.42 26.80 9.84
CA ARG A 494 -10.61 25.75 10.48
C ARG A 494 -9.15 25.98 10.16
N VAL A 495 -8.33 26.19 11.18
CA VAL A 495 -6.89 26.40 11.06
C VAL A 495 -6.19 25.22 11.71
N PHE A 496 -5.27 24.62 10.96
CA PHE A 496 -4.47 23.50 11.42
C PHE A 496 -3.04 23.96 11.71
N LEU A 497 -2.67 23.90 12.99
CA LEU A 497 -1.35 24.29 13.51
C LEU A 497 -0.32 23.16 13.50
N GLN A 498 -0.76 21.92 13.25
CA GLN A 498 0.05 20.72 13.38
C GLN A 498 0.56 20.43 14.81
N HIS A 499 1.15 19.25 14.99
CA HIS A 499 1.79 18.77 16.21
C HIS A 499 3.33 18.66 16.04
N GLY A 500 3.87 19.13 14.92
CA GLY A 500 5.28 19.02 14.57
C GLY A 500 5.47 18.90 13.07
N VAL A 501 6.73 18.95 12.63
CA VAL A 501 7.09 18.83 11.21
C VAL A 501 6.62 17.47 10.69
N MET A 502 5.71 17.49 9.71
CA MET A 502 5.28 16.27 9.03
C MET A 502 6.32 15.84 8.01
N GLY A 503 6.35 14.56 7.64
CA GLY A 503 7.15 14.13 6.49
C GLY A 503 7.69 12.72 6.62
N THR A 504 8.18 12.34 7.80
CA THR A 504 8.82 11.03 8.02
C THR A 504 7.92 9.83 7.74
N LYS A 505 6.59 10.01 7.77
CA LYS A 505 5.58 8.97 7.55
C LYS A 505 4.57 9.43 6.49
N TRP A 506 4.00 8.48 5.75
CA TRP A 506 2.88 8.73 4.83
C TRP A 506 1.58 9.09 5.56
N MET A 507 1.29 10.40 5.70
CA MET A 507 0.18 10.92 6.51
C MET A 507 -1.03 11.43 5.69
N VAL A 508 -1.02 11.26 4.37
CA VAL A 508 -2.17 11.58 3.48
C VAL A 508 -3.50 10.96 3.95
N PRO A 509 -3.56 9.70 4.44
CA PRO A 509 -4.82 9.14 4.91
C PRO A 509 -5.40 9.86 6.14
N ASN A 510 -4.57 10.57 6.89
CA ASN A 510 -4.94 11.26 8.12
C ASN A 510 -5.36 12.70 7.80
N TYR A 511 -4.46 13.48 7.20
CA TYR A 511 -4.63 14.93 7.03
C TYR A 511 -4.75 15.37 5.57
N GLY A 512 -4.75 14.45 4.61
CA GLY A 512 -4.91 14.78 3.19
C GLY A 512 -6.24 15.49 2.91
N LYS A 513 -6.27 16.35 1.89
CA LYS A 513 -7.46 17.14 1.50
C LYS A 513 -8.68 16.26 1.17
N ARG A 514 -8.44 14.98 0.85
CA ARG A 514 -9.47 13.98 0.53
C ARG A 514 -9.69 12.97 1.66
N SER A 515 -9.10 13.19 2.83
CA SER A 515 -9.39 12.41 4.03
C SER A 515 -10.87 12.61 4.39
N THR A 516 -11.58 11.51 4.69
CA THR A 516 -13.04 11.57 4.91
C THR A 516 -13.45 12.35 6.14
N SER A 517 -12.52 12.52 7.07
CA SER A 517 -12.77 13.09 8.38
C SER A 517 -11.57 13.97 8.75
N PHE A 518 -11.14 14.85 7.84
CA PHE A 518 -10.25 15.98 8.14
C PHE A 518 -10.58 17.15 7.20
N GLU A 519 -11.01 18.26 7.80
CA GLU A 519 -11.32 19.49 7.08
C GLU A 519 -10.47 20.63 7.66
N THR A 520 -9.70 21.28 6.80
CA THR A 520 -8.99 22.50 7.16
C THR A 520 -9.09 23.52 6.02
N ASP A 521 -9.21 24.78 6.42
CA ASP A 521 -9.27 25.96 5.54
C ASP A 521 -7.88 26.60 5.41
N LEU A 522 -7.03 26.48 6.45
CA LEU A 522 -5.65 26.96 6.46
C LEU A 522 -4.73 25.94 7.13
N PHE A 523 -3.64 25.59 6.46
CA PHE A 523 -2.63 24.63 6.94
C PHE A 523 -1.32 25.38 7.20
N CYS A 524 -0.94 25.52 8.46
CA CYS A 524 0.30 26.20 8.84
C CYS A 524 1.46 25.21 8.81
N VAL A 525 2.55 25.53 8.12
CA VAL A 525 3.72 24.66 7.99
C VAL A 525 5.00 25.34 8.42
N SER A 526 6.00 24.53 8.75
CA SER A 526 7.28 24.94 9.28
C SER A 526 8.19 25.57 8.23
N SER A 527 8.12 25.11 6.98
CA SER A 527 9.04 25.50 5.90
C SER A 527 8.40 25.42 4.51
N GLU A 528 9.06 26.01 3.52
CA GLU A 528 8.72 25.82 2.10
C GLU A 528 8.87 24.34 1.67
N ARG A 529 9.88 23.64 2.20
CA ARG A 529 10.03 22.20 1.93
C ARG A 529 8.83 21.40 2.41
N GLU A 530 8.30 21.74 3.60
CA GLU A 530 7.07 21.11 4.10
C GLU A 530 5.85 21.43 3.23
N LYS A 531 5.73 22.69 2.81
CA LYS A 531 4.65 23.13 1.92
C LYS A 531 4.60 22.34 0.62
N GLU A 532 5.74 21.98 0.04
CA GLU A 532 5.83 21.22 -1.22
C GLU A 532 5.05 19.91 -1.15
N TYR A 533 5.31 19.05 -0.15
CA TYR A 533 4.60 17.77 -0.06
C TYR A 533 3.19 17.89 0.53
N ILE A 534 2.87 18.92 1.34
CA ILE A 534 1.47 19.17 1.72
C ILE A 534 0.63 19.59 0.49
N VAL A 535 1.20 20.38 -0.43
CA VAL A 535 0.52 20.71 -1.70
C VAL A 535 0.43 19.47 -2.60
N GLY A 536 1.55 18.77 -2.80
CA GLY A 536 1.61 17.69 -3.77
C GLY A 536 0.98 16.37 -3.31
N ASP A 537 1.36 15.84 -2.15
CA ASP A 537 0.89 14.52 -1.67
C ASP A 537 -0.46 14.62 -0.97
N PHE A 538 -0.64 15.63 -0.11
CA PHE A 538 -1.86 15.80 0.66
C PHE A 538 -2.97 16.44 -0.20
N GLY A 539 -2.62 17.09 -1.31
CA GLY A 539 -3.56 17.60 -2.31
C GLY A 539 -4.23 18.93 -1.93
N TYR A 540 -3.58 19.71 -1.06
CA TYR A 540 -3.97 21.09 -0.77
C TYR A 540 -3.55 22.01 -1.92
N SER A 541 -4.25 23.13 -2.09
CA SER A 541 -3.78 24.18 -3.00
C SER A 541 -2.71 25.04 -2.31
N PRO A 542 -1.79 25.68 -3.06
CA PRO A 542 -0.76 26.54 -2.48
C PRO A 542 -1.28 27.72 -1.65
N ARG A 543 -2.55 28.12 -1.84
CA ARG A 543 -3.21 29.20 -1.08
C ARG A 543 -3.77 28.72 0.26
N GLU A 544 -3.96 27.41 0.42
CA GLU A 544 -4.45 26.78 1.65
C GLU A 544 -3.29 26.41 2.59
N VAL A 545 -2.03 26.58 2.18
CA VAL A 545 -0.83 26.19 2.93
C VAL A 545 0.09 27.40 3.09
N VAL A 546 0.37 27.79 4.34
CA VAL A 546 1.16 28.98 4.68
C VAL A 546 2.39 28.60 5.50
N VAL A 547 3.53 29.18 5.15
CA VAL A 547 4.79 28.95 5.86
C VAL A 547 4.93 29.98 6.97
N THR A 548 4.82 29.53 8.22
CA THR A 548 4.83 30.40 9.41
C THR A 548 5.85 29.93 10.46
N GLY A 549 6.31 28.68 10.37
CA GLY A 549 6.83 27.98 11.53
C GLY A 549 5.69 27.58 12.48
N LEU A 550 6.05 26.91 13.57
CA LEU A 550 5.09 26.44 14.56
C LEU A 550 5.18 27.27 15.85
N PRO A 551 4.07 27.65 16.49
CA PRO A 551 4.06 28.49 17.69
C PRO A 551 4.98 28.03 18.82
N ARG A 552 5.12 26.71 19.04
CA ARG A 552 5.99 26.17 20.10
C ARG A 552 7.48 26.46 19.88
N PHE A 553 7.89 26.80 18.66
CA PHE A 553 9.29 27.12 18.37
C PHE A 553 9.74 28.41 19.03
N ASP A 554 8.83 29.34 19.32
CA ASP A 554 9.15 30.53 20.12
C ASP A 554 9.68 30.11 21.50
N SER A 555 9.05 29.12 22.15
CA SER A 555 9.50 28.58 23.44
C SER A 555 10.76 27.71 23.31
N LEU A 556 10.86 26.93 22.23
CA LEU A 556 12.03 26.10 21.94
C LEU A 556 13.31 26.94 21.83
N LEU A 557 13.22 28.10 21.17
CA LEU A 557 14.35 28.97 20.82
C LEU A 557 14.63 30.08 21.84
N ALA A 558 13.84 30.21 22.92
CA ALA A 558 13.89 31.35 23.85
C ALA A 558 15.17 31.46 24.70
N GLY A 559 16.05 30.45 24.72
CA GLY A 559 17.35 30.53 25.42
C GLY A 559 17.26 30.61 26.95
N ASP A 560 16.16 30.13 27.52
CA ASP A 560 15.70 30.20 28.91
C ASP A 560 15.96 28.93 29.73
N VAL A 561 16.62 27.92 29.14
CA VAL A 561 17.01 26.68 29.82
C VAL A 561 18.50 26.43 29.61
N ASP A 562 19.21 26.20 30.70
CA ASP A 562 20.64 25.90 30.66
C ASP A 562 20.91 24.54 30.01
N LEU A 563 21.86 24.52 29.07
CA LEU A 563 22.33 23.32 28.41
C LEU A 563 23.17 22.48 29.38
N LYS A 564 22.85 21.19 29.49
CA LYS A 564 23.73 20.17 30.03
C LYS A 564 24.63 19.63 28.91
N PRO A 565 25.92 20.01 28.86
CA PRO A 565 26.77 19.82 27.68
C PRO A 565 27.06 18.36 27.32
N ARG A 566 26.74 17.40 28.20
CA ARG A 566 26.98 15.97 28.00
C ARG A 566 25.75 15.11 28.28
N GLN A 567 24.55 15.68 28.19
CA GLN A 567 23.30 14.92 28.32
C GLN A 567 22.85 14.41 26.94
N LEU A 568 22.61 13.10 26.83
CA LEU A 568 22.08 12.41 25.67
C LEU A 568 20.61 12.06 25.89
N LEU A 569 19.72 12.66 25.09
CA LEU A 569 18.29 12.40 25.14
C LEU A 569 17.90 11.30 24.16
N VAL A 570 17.11 10.34 24.60
CA VAL A 570 16.68 9.21 23.78
C VAL A 570 15.15 9.17 23.76
N ILE A 571 14.56 9.30 22.57
CA ILE A 571 13.10 9.31 22.38
C ILE A 571 12.71 8.39 21.21
N PRO A 572 12.33 7.13 21.49
CA PRO A 572 11.89 6.20 20.46
C PRO A 572 10.42 6.44 20.04
N THR A 573 10.08 6.09 18.80
CA THR A 573 8.70 6.16 18.29
C THR A 573 7.92 4.89 18.61
N TRP A 574 6.63 5.00 18.95
CA TRP A 574 5.79 3.82 19.20
C TRP A 574 5.47 2.99 17.94
N ARG A 575 5.36 1.66 18.10
CA ARG A 575 4.95 0.71 17.05
C ARG A 575 3.50 0.28 17.26
N ASP A 576 2.62 0.55 16.29
CA ASP A 576 1.18 0.31 16.43
C ASP A 576 0.77 -1.17 16.52
N TRP A 577 1.68 -2.09 16.17
CA TRP A 577 1.50 -3.54 16.28
C TRP A 577 1.90 -4.14 17.64
N LEU A 578 2.48 -3.36 18.57
CA LEU A 578 2.93 -3.84 19.89
C LEU A 578 1.89 -3.59 20.99
N GLN A 579 0.65 -4.05 20.80
CA GLN A 579 -0.46 -3.67 21.70
C GLN A 579 -0.61 -4.55 22.94
N THR A 580 0.05 -5.70 23.00
CA THR A 580 -0.06 -6.66 24.11
C THR A 580 1.31 -6.90 24.73
N ASP A 581 1.33 -7.27 26.01
CA ASP A 581 2.56 -7.59 26.74
C ASP A 581 3.35 -8.72 26.08
N ALA A 582 2.68 -9.82 25.69
CA ALA A 582 3.33 -10.91 24.95
C ALA A 582 3.96 -10.43 23.63
N ALA A 583 3.25 -9.61 22.84
CA ALA A 583 3.78 -9.08 21.58
C ALA A 583 4.95 -8.11 21.80
N PHE A 584 4.95 -7.38 22.92
CA PHE A 584 6.03 -6.46 23.30
C PHE A 584 7.27 -7.22 23.80
N GLY A 585 7.08 -8.20 24.69
CA GLY A 585 8.14 -9.01 25.28
C GLY A 585 8.96 -9.80 24.27
N GLU A 586 8.32 -10.32 23.21
CA GLU A 586 8.99 -11.03 22.11
C GLU A 586 9.48 -10.10 20.98
N SER A 587 9.33 -8.78 21.15
CA SER A 587 9.61 -7.85 20.05
C SER A 587 11.09 -7.55 19.86
N GLU A 588 11.51 -7.49 18.58
CA GLU A 588 12.80 -6.92 18.20
C GLU A 588 12.97 -5.47 18.69
N TYR A 589 11.87 -4.72 18.81
CA TYR A 589 11.86 -3.35 19.33
C TYR A 589 12.35 -3.28 20.78
N LEU A 590 11.79 -4.11 21.67
CA LEU A 590 12.23 -4.17 23.07
C LEU A 590 13.69 -4.61 23.14
N ARG A 591 14.04 -5.70 22.45
CA ARG A 591 15.41 -6.23 22.42
C ARG A 591 16.42 -5.15 22.04
N LEU A 592 16.17 -4.43 20.94
CA LEU A 592 17.13 -3.46 20.41
C LEU A 592 17.31 -2.23 21.30
N TRP A 593 16.24 -1.70 21.91
CA TRP A 593 16.39 -0.58 22.86
C TRP A 593 16.99 -1.02 24.19
N SER A 594 16.69 -2.24 24.65
CA SER A 594 17.35 -2.82 25.83
C SER A 594 18.84 -3.03 25.58
N ASP A 595 19.21 -3.59 24.42
CA ASP A 595 20.59 -3.81 24.01
C ASP A 595 21.34 -2.49 23.88
N PHE A 596 20.71 -1.44 23.30
CA PHE A 596 21.29 -0.10 23.25
C PHE A 596 21.60 0.46 24.64
N LEU A 597 20.61 0.44 25.54
CA LEU A 597 20.73 1.02 26.88
C LEU A 597 21.75 0.28 27.75
N ASN A 598 21.91 -1.03 27.56
CA ASN A 598 22.84 -1.87 28.31
C ASN A 598 24.17 -2.12 27.56
N HIS A 599 24.39 -1.48 26.42
CA HIS A 599 25.55 -1.77 25.58
C HIS A 599 26.86 -1.33 26.25
N PRO A 600 27.94 -2.13 26.20
CA PRO A 600 29.24 -1.75 26.77
C PRO A 600 29.81 -0.44 26.21
N ARG A 601 29.52 -0.09 24.95
CA ARG A 601 29.94 1.20 24.37
C ARG A 601 29.21 2.38 25.01
N LEU A 602 27.90 2.27 25.27
CA LEU A 602 27.14 3.33 25.93
C LEU A 602 27.58 3.50 27.39
N LEU A 603 27.77 2.38 28.10
CA LEU A 603 28.29 2.37 29.47
C LEU A 603 29.65 3.06 29.55
N ARG A 604 30.57 2.77 28.62
CA ARG A 604 31.86 3.49 28.56
C ARG A 604 31.68 4.98 28.33
N LEU A 605 30.76 5.41 27.45
CA LEU A 605 30.47 6.83 27.27
C LEU A 605 29.91 7.47 28.56
N ALA A 606 29.09 6.75 29.31
CA ALA A 606 28.59 7.23 30.60
C ALA A 606 29.71 7.32 31.66
N GLU A 607 30.56 6.30 31.78
CA GLU A 607 31.57 6.19 32.84
C GLU A 607 32.83 7.04 32.57
N THR A 608 33.39 6.93 31.36
CA THR A 608 34.68 7.57 31.03
C THR A 608 34.51 8.97 30.48
N GLU A 609 33.42 9.17 29.74
CA GLU A 609 33.11 10.42 29.05
C GLU A 609 31.99 11.17 29.77
N ASN A 610 31.55 10.76 30.97
CA ASN A 610 30.54 11.45 31.79
C ASN A 610 29.27 11.87 31.00
N VAL A 611 28.78 10.99 30.12
CA VAL A 611 27.56 11.21 29.34
C VAL A 611 26.33 10.81 30.17
N GLU A 612 25.45 11.76 30.46
CA GLU A 612 24.18 11.51 31.15
C GLU A 612 23.13 11.03 30.14
N VAL A 613 22.66 9.78 30.25
CA VAL A 613 21.63 9.23 29.35
C VAL A 613 20.24 9.42 29.95
N VAL A 614 19.34 10.05 29.19
CA VAL A 614 17.93 10.27 29.55
C VAL A 614 17.03 9.55 28.54
N PHE A 615 16.28 8.54 28.99
CA PHE A 615 15.38 7.76 28.17
C PHE A 615 13.93 8.18 28.40
N CYS A 616 13.33 8.89 27.44
CA CYS A 616 11.96 9.38 27.54
C CYS A 616 11.00 8.42 26.84
N LEU A 617 10.12 7.78 27.61
CA LEU A 617 9.18 6.80 27.10
C LEU A 617 8.01 7.47 26.38
N HIS A 618 7.60 6.93 25.22
CA HIS A 618 6.38 7.34 24.53
C HIS A 618 5.13 7.07 25.41
N PRO A 619 4.03 7.85 25.31
CA PRO A 619 2.80 7.62 26.08
C PRO A 619 2.24 6.19 26.02
N ASN A 620 2.22 5.58 24.84
CA ASN A 620 1.79 4.19 24.67
C ASN A 620 2.78 3.14 25.23
N MET A 621 3.98 3.55 25.65
CA MET A 621 4.98 2.66 26.26
C MET A 621 4.90 2.62 27.79
N GLN A 622 4.07 3.47 28.42
CA GLN A 622 4.07 3.62 29.87
C GLN A 622 3.70 2.31 30.60
N GLY A 623 2.84 1.49 29.98
CA GLY A 623 2.48 0.16 30.49
C GLY A 623 3.63 -0.87 30.47
N PHE A 624 4.74 -0.57 29.81
CA PHE A 624 5.92 -1.45 29.67
C PHE A 624 7.16 -0.89 30.36
N THR A 625 6.97 0.06 31.28
CA THR A 625 8.05 0.72 32.04
C THR A 625 8.94 -0.27 32.79
N SER A 626 8.36 -1.35 33.33
CA SER A 626 9.06 -2.40 34.09
C SER A 626 10.22 -3.03 33.32
N TYR A 627 10.13 -3.13 31.98
CA TYR A 627 11.20 -3.71 31.15
C TYR A 627 12.48 -2.87 31.11
N PHE A 628 12.43 -1.60 31.53
CA PHE A 628 13.55 -0.66 31.46
C PHE A 628 14.05 -0.19 32.84
N GLU A 629 13.48 -0.69 33.95
CA GLU A 629 13.81 -0.20 35.30
C GLU A 629 15.27 -0.45 35.71
N HIS A 630 15.91 -1.47 35.14
CA HIS A 630 17.31 -1.82 35.42
C HIS A 630 18.30 -1.21 34.42
N ALA A 631 17.83 -0.43 33.44
CA ALA A 631 18.72 0.21 32.48
C ALA A 631 19.58 1.29 33.17
N PRO A 632 20.86 1.44 32.80
CA PRO A 632 21.77 2.45 33.33
C PRO A 632 21.48 3.85 32.74
N ALA A 633 20.21 4.28 32.77
CA ALA A 633 19.74 5.54 32.20
C ALA A 633 18.64 6.15 33.08
N ARG A 634 18.51 7.48 33.05
CA ARG A 634 17.38 8.16 33.69
C ARG A 634 16.11 7.97 32.87
N ILE A 635 15.22 7.10 33.34
CA ILE A 635 13.92 6.87 32.70
C ILE A 635 12.98 8.02 33.05
N VAL A 636 12.43 8.70 32.03
CA VAL A 636 11.43 9.75 32.19
C VAL A 636 10.07 9.22 31.79
N ARG A 637 9.11 9.29 32.72
CA ARG A 637 7.72 8.88 32.51
C ARG A 637 6.87 10.05 32.04
N GLN A 638 5.73 9.75 31.45
CA GLN A 638 4.83 10.77 30.94
C GLN A 638 4.33 11.68 32.08
N GLY A 639 4.43 13.00 31.88
CA GLY A 639 3.97 14.01 32.83
C GLY A 639 4.99 14.39 33.92
N GLU A 640 6.11 13.67 34.05
CA GLU A 640 7.18 14.01 35.00
C GLU A 640 7.98 15.25 34.57
N THR A 641 8.22 15.41 33.27
CA THR A 641 8.96 16.54 32.70
C THR A 641 8.43 16.86 31.32
N ASP A 642 8.36 18.16 31.01
CA ASP A 642 8.02 18.65 29.68
C ASP A 642 9.10 18.26 28.65
N VAL A 643 8.67 17.79 27.48
CA VAL A 643 9.60 17.30 26.44
C VAL A 643 10.39 18.45 25.83
N GLN A 644 9.80 19.65 25.69
CA GLN A 644 10.52 20.84 25.20
C GLN A 644 11.65 21.24 26.16
N PHE A 645 11.41 21.19 27.47
CA PHE A 645 12.45 21.37 28.48
C PHE A 645 13.61 20.37 28.32
N LEU A 646 13.32 19.07 28.18
CA LEU A 646 14.36 18.05 27.98
C LEU A 646 15.18 18.30 26.71
N MET A 647 14.52 18.68 25.61
CA MET A 647 15.21 19.02 24.36
C MET A 647 16.14 20.22 24.54
N LYS A 648 15.70 21.29 25.22
CA LYS A 648 16.52 22.48 25.47
C LYS A 648 17.69 22.21 26.42
N GLN A 649 17.53 21.28 27.36
CA GLN A 649 18.58 20.88 28.28
C GLN A 649 19.64 19.96 27.64
N SER A 650 19.28 19.12 26.66
CA SER A 650 20.16 18.04 26.17
C SER A 650 21.13 18.45 25.06
N ALA A 651 22.33 17.88 25.03
CA ALA A 651 23.38 18.20 24.05
C ALA A 651 23.26 17.40 22.74
N ALA A 652 22.77 16.16 22.79
CA ALA A 652 22.47 15.34 21.62
C ALA A 652 21.17 14.55 21.79
N MET A 653 20.61 14.08 20.68
CA MET A 653 19.43 13.22 20.67
C MET A 653 19.65 11.93 19.88
N VAL A 654 19.12 10.81 20.38
CA VAL A 654 18.88 9.58 19.63
C VAL A 654 17.37 9.38 19.49
N THR A 655 16.91 9.19 18.26
CA THR A 655 15.51 8.87 17.93
C THR A 655 15.47 7.93 16.72
N ASP A 656 14.33 7.77 16.06
CA ASP A 656 14.14 6.84 14.94
C ASP A 656 13.36 7.46 13.77
N TYR A 657 12.04 7.62 13.89
CA TYR A 657 11.15 8.21 12.88
C TYR A 657 10.35 9.40 13.43
N SER A 658 10.73 9.89 14.61
CA SER A 658 9.98 10.92 15.32
C SER A 658 10.23 12.31 14.71
N SER A 659 9.17 13.12 14.63
CA SER A 659 9.26 14.51 14.20
C SER A 659 10.04 15.37 15.19
N VAL A 660 10.19 14.95 16.45
CA VAL A 660 10.96 15.68 17.48
C VAL A 660 12.44 15.82 17.12
N GLY A 661 12.96 14.96 16.24
CA GLY A 661 14.31 15.13 15.71
C GLY A 661 14.47 16.44 14.92
N PHE A 662 13.44 16.90 14.20
CA PHE A 662 13.48 18.22 13.55
C PHE A 662 13.50 19.35 14.58
N ASP A 663 12.58 19.33 15.54
CA ASP A 663 12.55 20.30 16.65
C ASP A 663 13.92 20.40 17.33
N PHE A 664 14.50 19.28 17.75
CA PHE A 664 15.82 19.26 18.40
C PHE A 664 16.93 19.82 17.49
N SER A 665 16.90 19.48 16.20
CA SER A 665 17.90 19.97 15.24
C SER A 665 17.87 21.50 15.06
N PHE A 666 16.74 22.15 15.28
CA PHE A 666 16.63 23.62 15.18
C PHE A 666 17.45 24.35 16.23
N LEU A 667 17.76 23.69 17.36
CA LEU A 667 18.71 24.15 18.37
C LEU A 667 20.17 24.11 17.90
N GLY A 668 20.45 23.60 16.69
CA GLY A 668 21.79 23.44 16.14
C GLY A 668 22.58 22.29 16.76
N ARG A 669 21.88 21.27 17.27
CA ARG A 669 22.44 20.15 18.04
C ARG A 669 22.30 18.82 17.29
N PRO A 670 23.25 17.89 17.45
CA PRO A 670 23.29 16.63 16.71
C PRO A 670 22.12 15.70 17.08
N VAL A 671 21.52 15.12 16.06
CA VAL A 671 20.46 14.11 16.15
C VAL A 671 20.94 12.84 15.46
N HIS A 672 20.72 11.67 16.05
CA HIS A 672 21.04 10.38 15.47
C HIS A 672 19.75 9.54 15.31
N TYR A 673 19.59 8.89 14.17
CA TYR A 673 18.38 8.12 13.85
C TYR A 673 18.66 6.61 13.78
N LEU A 674 18.00 5.81 14.61
CA LEU A 674 18.11 4.33 14.61
C LEU A 674 16.88 3.70 13.94
N GLN A 675 17.03 3.24 12.69
CA GLN A 675 15.92 2.80 11.82
C GLN A 675 16.01 1.31 11.41
N PHE A 676 16.20 0.44 12.39
CA PHE A 676 16.35 -1.00 12.21
C PHE A 676 15.13 -1.69 11.54
N ASP A 677 13.91 -1.17 11.74
CA ASP A 677 12.65 -1.75 11.26
C ASP A 677 12.00 -0.98 10.08
N ARG A 678 12.80 -0.22 9.31
CA ARG A 678 12.33 0.77 8.31
C ARG A 678 11.27 0.22 7.36
N GLY A 679 11.53 -0.95 6.76
CA GLY A 679 10.59 -1.57 5.80
C GLY A 679 9.24 -1.93 6.42
N ARG A 680 9.24 -2.43 7.66
CA ARG A 680 8.02 -2.79 8.40
C ARG A 680 7.27 -1.54 8.87
N PHE A 681 8.00 -0.54 9.36
CA PHE A 681 7.44 0.67 9.94
C PHE A 681 6.78 1.59 8.90
N LEU A 682 7.45 1.85 7.77
CA LEU A 682 6.92 2.71 6.71
C LEU A 682 5.90 1.98 5.82
N GLY A 683 6.02 0.65 5.72
CA GLY A 683 5.19 -0.18 4.86
C GLY A 683 5.28 0.22 3.39
N LYS A 684 4.30 -0.21 2.58
CA LYS A 684 4.31 0.03 1.12
C LYS A 684 4.15 1.49 0.70
N ALA A 685 3.66 2.35 1.60
CA ALA A 685 3.39 3.75 1.29
C ALA A 685 4.64 4.63 1.49
N GLY A 686 5.62 4.17 2.27
CA GLY A 686 6.88 4.87 2.46
C GLY A 686 6.76 6.14 3.32
N SER A 687 7.66 7.08 3.03
CA SER A 687 7.79 8.40 3.65
C SER A 687 7.50 9.50 2.62
N HIS A 688 7.16 10.71 3.06
CA HIS A 688 7.13 11.88 2.17
C HIS A 688 8.54 12.42 1.88
N LEU A 689 9.48 12.10 2.76
CA LEU A 689 10.87 12.53 2.67
C LEU A 689 11.73 11.38 2.15
N ASP A 690 12.81 11.73 1.45
CA ASP A 690 13.95 10.82 1.36
C ASP A 690 14.72 10.88 2.68
N LEU A 691 14.49 9.88 3.54
CA LEU A 691 15.02 9.89 4.90
C LEU A 691 16.54 9.96 4.96
N ASP A 692 17.25 9.40 3.98
CA ASP A 692 18.71 9.34 4.01
C ASP A 692 19.35 10.67 3.57
N SER A 693 18.67 11.44 2.71
CA SER A 693 19.16 12.73 2.20
C SER A 693 18.55 13.96 2.90
N GLU A 694 17.42 13.80 3.59
CA GLU A 694 16.68 14.95 4.15
C GLU A 694 16.61 14.98 5.68
N LEU A 695 16.89 13.89 6.39
CA LEU A 695 16.91 13.95 7.86
C LEU A 695 18.09 14.79 8.37
N PRO A 696 17.90 15.60 9.43
CA PRO A 696 18.91 16.48 10.02
C PRO A 696 19.86 15.73 10.97
N GLY A 697 20.32 14.55 10.56
CA GLY A 697 21.20 13.69 11.33
C GLY A 697 21.52 12.39 10.59
N PRO A 698 22.62 11.69 10.96
CA PRO A 698 22.94 10.41 10.34
C PRO A 698 21.89 9.35 10.70
N VAL A 699 21.67 8.43 9.77
CA VAL A 699 20.80 7.27 9.96
C VAL A 699 21.64 6.01 10.14
N ALA A 700 21.42 5.30 11.24
CA ALA A 700 21.97 4.00 11.54
C ALA A 700 20.87 2.93 11.38
N LEU A 701 21.21 1.80 10.74
CA LEU A 701 20.32 0.64 10.60
C LEU A 701 20.54 -0.40 11.70
N ASP A 702 21.65 -0.29 12.43
CA ASP A 702 22.04 -1.17 13.52
C ASP A 702 22.73 -0.38 14.65
N LEU A 703 23.00 -1.06 15.77
CA LEU A 703 23.65 -0.45 16.93
C LEU A 703 25.13 -0.13 16.69
N ALA A 704 25.84 -0.91 15.87
CA ALA A 704 27.26 -0.69 15.63
C ALA A 704 27.48 0.66 14.94
N ALA A 705 26.76 0.91 13.85
CA ALA A 705 26.77 2.17 13.13
C ALA A 705 26.32 3.34 14.01
N LEU A 706 25.30 3.14 14.85
CA LEU A 706 24.85 4.18 15.79
C LEU A 706 25.96 4.56 16.77
N PHE A 707 26.64 3.59 17.36
CA PHE A 707 27.71 3.88 18.31
C PHE A 707 28.93 4.52 17.66
N ASP A 708 29.29 4.14 16.43
CA ASP A 708 30.35 4.82 15.67
C ASP A 708 30.03 6.31 15.47
N GLN A 709 28.77 6.62 15.16
CA GLN A 709 28.29 7.99 15.02
C GLN A 709 28.29 8.74 16.35
N LEU A 710 27.82 8.11 17.44
CA LEU A 710 27.78 8.73 18.77
C LEU A 710 29.19 9.03 19.30
N GLU A 711 30.12 8.09 19.17
CA GLU A 711 31.52 8.29 19.58
C GLU A 711 32.18 9.41 18.76
N ALA A 712 31.90 9.51 17.46
CA ALA A 712 32.35 10.62 16.63
C ALA A 712 31.78 11.97 17.10
N THR A 713 30.50 12.01 17.48
CA THR A 713 29.84 13.21 18.04
C THR A 713 30.47 13.62 19.38
N VAL A 714 30.76 12.66 20.26
CA VAL A 714 31.44 12.92 21.54
C VAL A 714 32.85 13.49 21.30
N ARG A 715 33.63 12.92 20.37
CA ARG A 715 34.97 13.43 20.00
C ARG A 715 34.94 14.87 19.47
N ARG A 716 33.85 15.27 18.80
CA ARG A 716 33.63 16.65 18.32
C ARG A 716 33.01 17.57 19.37
N GLY A 717 32.83 17.12 20.61
CA GLY A 717 32.23 17.92 21.67
C GLY A 717 30.76 18.24 21.44
N PHE A 718 29.99 17.28 20.91
CA PHE A 718 28.55 17.41 20.64
C PHE A 718 28.20 18.50 19.59
N ALA A 719 29.15 18.86 18.73
CA ALA A 719 28.89 19.78 17.62
C ALA A 719 28.16 19.07 16.46
N MET A 720 27.08 19.68 15.99
CA MET A 720 26.34 19.24 14.80
C MET A 720 27.14 19.53 13.52
N GLU A 721 27.22 18.55 12.63
CA GLU A 721 27.93 18.68 11.36
C GLU A 721 27.24 19.71 10.42
N PRO A 722 28.02 20.42 9.57
CA PRO A 722 27.48 21.43 8.67
C PRO A 722 26.38 20.91 7.73
N GLU A 723 26.55 19.70 7.21
CA GLU A 723 25.55 19.06 6.32
C GLU A 723 24.20 18.89 7.02
N TYR A 724 24.19 18.38 8.25
CA TYR A 724 22.95 18.18 9.00
C TYR A 724 22.32 19.50 9.44
N ARG A 725 23.14 20.53 9.65
CA ARG A 725 22.65 21.90 9.88
C ARG A 725 21.93 22.45 8.65
N GLU A 726 22.51 22.30 7.45
CA GLU A 726 21.87 22.71 6.20
C GLU A 726 20.56 21.95 5.97
N ARG A 727 20.55 20.64 6.21
CA ARG A 727 19.33 19.83 6.15
C ARG A 727 18.27 20.30 7.15
N SER A 728 18.67 20.62 8.39
CA SER A 728 17.78 21.18 9.41
C SER A 728 17.17 22.52 8.98
N ASP A 729 17.99 23.42 8.43
CA ASP A 729 17.57 24.76 8.02
C ASP A 729 16.52 24.74 6.90
N ARG A 730 16.49 23.69 6.06
CA ARG A 730 15.45 23.49 5.05
C ARG A 730 14.05 23.26 5.64
N PHE A 731 13.96 22.84 6.91
CA PHE A 731 12.69 22.50 7.57
C PHE A 731 12.16 23.55 8.53
N ILE A 732 12.79 24.73 8.61
CA ILE A 732 12.31 25.86 9.40
C ILE A 732 12.35 27.17 8.60
N VAL A 733 11.32 27.99 8.71
CA VAL A 733 11.23 29.28 7.99
C VAL A 733 12.24 30.31 8.47
N ALA A 734 12.48 30.36 9.78
CA ALA A 734 13.39 31.28 10.45
C ALA A 734 13.66 30.76 11.87
N LYS A 735 14.86 30.99 12.40
CA LYS A 735 15.22 30.70 13.80
C LYS A 735 15.07 31.99 14.62
N ASP A 736 13.83 32.40 14.84
CA ASP A 736 13.48 33.60 15.62
C ASP A 736 12.32 33.29 16.60
N LEU A 737 11.86 34.30 17.34
CA LEU A 737 10.76 34.17 18.30
C LEU A 737 9.43 34.76 17.77
N ASN A 738 9.25 34.78 16.44
CA ASN A 738 8.09 35.40 15.78
C ASN A 738 7.14 34.38 15.15
N HIS A 739 7.21 33.10 15.53
CA HIS A 739 6.35 32.07 14.93
C HIS A 739 4.88 32.26 15.28
N SER A 740 4.56 32.53 16.55
CA SER A 740 3.18 32.80 16.97
C SER A 740 2.60 34.05 16.30
N LYS A 741 3.45 35.08 16.10
CA LYS A 741 3.10 36.29 15.33
C LYS A 741 2.77 35.98 13.87
N ARG A 742 3.63 35.23 13.17
CA ARG A 742 3.38 34.84 11.76
C ARG A 742 2.10 34.01 11.62
N VAL A 743 1.84 33.09 12.55
CA VAL A 743 0.58 32.34 12.60
C VAL A 743 -0.60 33.27 12.79
N PHE A 744 -0.52 34.22 13.72
CA PHE A 744 -1.58 35.19 13.97
C PHE A 744 -1.92 35.99 12.70
N GLU A 745 -0.90 36.56 12.05
CA GLU A 745 -1.05 37.33 10.82
C GLU A 745 -1.73 36.52 9.71
N ALA A 746 -1.33 35.25 9.54
CA ALA A 746 -1.93 34.35 8.55
C ALA A 746 -3.39 34.00 8.88
N VAL A 747 -3.72 33.76 10.15
CA VAL A 747 -5.09 33.45 10.59
C VAL A 747 -6.01 34.67 10.47
N ALA A 748 -5.50 35.86 10.81
CA ALA A 748 -6.22 37.12 10.72
C ALA A 748 -6.51 37.50 9.26
N ALA A 749 -5.53 37.30 8.36
CA ALA A 749 -5.66 37.57 6.92
C ALA A 749 -6.53 36.56 6.16
N LEU A 750 -6.92 35.45 6.79
CA LEU A 750 -7.67 34.38 6.16
C LEU A 750 -9.03 34.86 5.63
N GLN A 751 -9.14 35.00 4.31
CA GLN A 751 -10.38 35.23 3.57
C GLN A 751 -10.54 34.10 2.53
N VAL A 752 -11.37 33.09 2.80
CA VAL A 752 -11.48 31.96 1.86
C VAL A 752 -12.65 32.12 0.89
N THR A 753 -12.31 32.32 -0.38
CA THR A 753 -13.18 32.14 -1.55
C THR A 753 -12.86 30.81 -2.25
N ALA A 754 -13.19 29.67 -1.63
CA ALA A 754 -13.12 28.39 -2.34
C ALA A 754 -14.31 28.29 -3.30
N SER A 755 -14.05 28.02 -4.59
CA SER A 755 -15.11 27.87 -5.60
C SER A 755 -16.03 26.70 -5.22
N PRO A 756 -17.36 26.84 -5.31
CA PRO A 756 -18.30 25.73 -5.06
C PRO A 756 -18.00 24.47 -5.87
N VAL A 757 -17.42 24.64 -7.07
CA VAL A 757 -17.03 23.55 -7.97
C VAL A 757 -15.86 22.73 -7.40
N GLU A 758 -14.87 23.38 -6.78
CA GLU A 758 -13.72 22.70 -6.17
C GLU A 758 -14.12 21.91 -4.93
N LYS A 759 -15.05 22.44 -4.14
CA LYS A 759 -15.63 21.72 -2.99
C LYS A 759 -16.38 20.46 -3.42
N ILE A 760 -17.12 20.52 -4.54
CA ILE A 760 -17.88 19.36 -5.06
C ILE A 760 -16.95 18.31 -5.68
N ALA A 761 -15.98 18.73 -6.50
CA ALA A 761 -15.07 17.84 -7.23
C ALA A 761 -14.19 16.97 -6.31
N LYS A 762 -13.96 17.41 -5.07
CA LYS A 762 -13.11 16.73 -4.08
C LYS A 762 -13.87 15.81 -3.11
N THR A 763 -15.19 15.66 -3.27
CA THR A 763 -16.00 14.73 -2.43
C THR A 763 -15.75 13.27 -2.80
N GLU A 764 -15.83 12.35 -1.82
CA GLU A 764 -15.77 10.88 -2.06
C GLU A 764 -16.80 10.44 -3.14
N PHE A 765 -17.92 11.17 -3.22
CA PHE A 765 -18.92 10.98 -4.26
C PHE A 765 -18.41 11.34 -5.67
N ALA A 766 -17.80 12.52 -5.86
CA ALA A 766 -17.25 12.94 -7.13
C ALA A 766 -16.15 12.00 -7.63
N GLU A 767 -15.31 11.49 -6.72
CA GLU A 767 -14.31 10.47 -7.06
C GLU A 767 -14.93 9.17 -7.56
N ARG A 768 -15.99 8.70 -6.90
CA ARG A 768 -16.72 7.50 -7.35
C ARG A 768 -17.40 7.74 -8.70
N LEU A 769 -17.90 8.94 -8.95
CA LEU A 769 -18.49 9.32 -10.23
C LEU A 769 -17.42 9.37 -11.35
N LEU A 770 -16.28 10.01 -11.10
CA LEU A 770 -15.14 10.04 -12.02
C LEU A 770 -14.59 8.63 -12.28
N GLY A 771 -14.48 7.80 -11.25
CA GLY A 771 -14.09 6.40 -11.38
C GLY A 771 -15.07 5.59 -12.23
N ARG A 772 -16.37 5.84 -12.11
CA ARG A 772 -17.39 5.24 -12.99
C ARG A 772 -17.30 5.79 -14.41
N LEU A 773 -17.10 7.10 -14.58
CA LEU A 773 -16.93 7.73 -15.89
C LEU A 773 -15.72 7.13 -16.61
N ARG A 774 -14.57 6.99 -15.95
CA ARG A 774 -13.35 6.37 -16.51
C ARG A 774 -13.54 4.89 -16.89
N ARG A 775 -14.46 4.19 -16.23
CA ARG A 775 -14.83 2.79 -16.56
C ARG A 775 -15.88 2.68 -17.66
N SER A 776 -16.46 3.80 -18.12
CA SER A 776 -17.42 3.80 -19.21
C SER A 776 -16.73 3.50 -20.54
N LYS A 777 -17.36 2.67 -21.38
CA LYS A 777 -16.91 2.39 -22.75
C LYS A 777 -16.78 3.66 -23.60
N ARG A 778 -17.52 4.73 -23.26
CA ARG A 778 -17.52 6.01 -24.00
C ARG A 778 -16.42 6.98 -23.58
N TYR A 779 -15.72 6.74 -22.45
CA TYR A 779 -14.74 7.68 -21.90
C TYR A 779 -13.66 8.07 -22.91
N PHE A 780 -13.01 7.07 -23.51
CA PHE A 780 -11.95 7.32 -24.48
C PHE A 780 -12.45 8.07 -25.71
N SER A 781 -13.66 7.78 -26.20
CA SER A 781 -14.23 8.51 -27.34
C SER A 781 -14.46 9.99 -27.01
N VAL A 782 -14.99 10.30 -25.82
CA VAL A 782 -15.20 11.68 -25.36
C VAL A 782 -13.86 12.41 -25.18
N MET A 783 -12.89 11.77 -24.52
CA MET A 783 -11.57 12.37 -24.30
C MET A 783 -10.79 12.60 -25.60
N LYS A 784 -10.90 11.69 -26.58
CA LYS A 784 -10.33 11.88 -27.93
C LYS A 784 -10.97 13.07 -28.64
N ALA A 785 -12.31 13.18 -28.59
CA ALA A 785 -13.02 14.32 -29.16
C ALA A 785 -12.60 15.64 -28.48
N MET A 786 -12.45 15.63 -27.16
CA MET A 786 -11.95 16.76 -26.39
C MET A 786 -10.54 17.16 -26.84
N GLN A 787 -9.60 16.21 -26.92
CA GLN A 787 -8.22 16.48 -27.34
C GLN A 787 -8.16 17.07 -28.77
N ARG A 788 -8.93 16.54 -29.72
CA ARG A 788 -9.07 17.11 -31.07
C ARG A 788 -9.66 18.52 -31.06
N GLY A 789 -10.64 18.78 -30.19
CA GLY A 789 -11.20 20.12 -29.98
C GLY A 789 -10.16 21.10 -29.43
N LEU A 790 -9.37 20.68 -28.45
CA LEU A 790 -8.31 21.49 -27.83
C LEU A 790 -7.16 21.81 -28.80
N GLN A 791 -6.92 20.97 -29.79
CA GLN A 791 -5.96 21.27 -30.86
C GLN A 791 -6.37 22.46 -31.74
N LYS A 792 -7.64 22.90 -31.69
CA LYS A 792 -8.07 24.14 -32.37
C LYS A 792 -7.67 25.40 -31.61
N LEU A 793 -7.37 25.30 -30.31
CA LEU A 793 -6.86 26.42 -29.51
C LEU A 793 -5.39 26.71 -29.85
N PRO A 794 -4.85 27.90 -29.54
CA PRO A 794 -3.42 28.20 -29.68
C PRO A 794 -2.55 27.18 -28.95
N MET A 795 -1.53 26.67 -29.66
CA MET A 795 -0.49 25.81 -29.09
C MET A 795 0.28 26.59 -28.03
N ASP A 796 0.59 25.95 -26.90
CA ASP A 796 1.43 26.54 -25.87
C ASP A 796 2.89 26.23 -26.20
N SER A 797 3.62 27.22 -26.71
CA SER A 797 5.03 27.09 -27.13
C SER A 797 5.98 26.84 -25.96
N ARG A 798 5.55 27.12 -24.72
CA ARG A 798 6.32 26.93 -23.50
C ARG A 798 5.98 25.63 -22.76
N LEU A 799 5.10 24.79 -23.32
CA LEU A 799 4.63 23.58 -22.63
C LEU A 799 5.36 22.33 -23.14
N MET A 800 6.04 21.66 -22.21
CA MET A 800 6.79 20.42 -22.40
C MET A 800 6.14 19.28 -21.61
N VAL A 801 5.98 18.12 -22.23
CA VAL A 801 5.42 16.93 -21.59
C VAL A 801 6.46 15.82 -21.63
N PHE A 802 6.73 15.24 -20.47
CA PHE A 802 7.66 14.14 -20.28
C PHE A 802 6.92 12.90 -19.77
N GLU A 803 7.29 11.72 -20.26
CA GLU A 803 6.66 10.47 -19.86
C GLU A 803 7.68 9.33 -19.92
N SER A 804 7.68 8.46 -18.90
CA SER A 804 8.50 7.25 -18.89
C SER A 804 7.71 6.03 -18.40
N GLY A 805 7.96 4.85 -18.98
CA GLY A 805 7.37 3.59 -18.54
C GLY A 805 5.84 3.56 -18.56
N LEU A 806 5.23 4.17 -19.58
CA LEU A 806 3.79 4.43 -19.66
C LEU A 806 3.24 5.21 -18.45
N GLY A 807 3.97 6.22 -17.98
CA GLY A 807 3.57 7.06 -16.84
C GLY A 807 3.67 6.35 -15.49
N LYS A 808 4.31 5.18 -15.43
CA LYS A 808 4.55 4.44 -14.19
C LYS A 808 5.91 4.75 -13.56
N GLN A 809 6.79 5.43 -14.29
CA GLN A 809 8.17 5.67 -13.86
C GLN A 809 8.53 7.15 -14.00
N TYR A 810 9.32 7.61 -13.04
CA TYR A 810 10.20 8.77 -13.19
C TYR A 810 11.61 8.21 -13.29
N ALA A 811 12.02 7.89 -14.51
CA ALA A 811 13.25 7.16 -14.79
C ALA A 811 13.62 7.34 -16.27
N ASP A 812 14.77 6.79 -16.64
CA ASP A 812 15.22 6.65 -18.02
C ASP A 812 15.52 7.99 -18.71
N SER A 813 15.80 8.00 -20.02
CA SER A 813 16.32 9.18 -20.72
C SER A 813 15.42 10.42 -20.61
N PRO A 814 14.08 10.34 -20.58
CA PRO A 814 13.23 11.50 -20.34
C PRO A 814 13.54 12.20 -19.00
N ARG A 815 13.94 11.45 -17.96
CA ARG A 815 14.23 12.00 -16.62
C ARG A 815 15.44 12.91 -16.69
N TYR A 816 16.52 12.42 -17.27
CA TYR A 816 17.79 13.14 -17.30
C TYR A 816 17.75 14.35 -18.24
N ILE A 817 16.98 14.28 -19.34
CA ILE A 817 16.69 15.46 -20.16
C ILE A 817 15.95 16.53 -19.34
N TYR A 818 14.95 16.13 -18.55
CA TYR A 818 14.20 17.04 -17.70
C TYR A 818 15.06 17.63 -16.57
N GLU A 819 15.85 16.81 -15.89
CA GLU A 819 16.74 17.24 -14.80
C GLU A 819 17.77 18.23 -15.32
N GLU A 820 18.31 18.01 -16.53
CA GLU A 820 19.22 18.95 -17.17
C GLU A 820 18.55 20.30 -17.50
N LEU A 821 17.32 20.28 -18.03
CA LEU A 821 16.55 21.52 -18.24
C LEU A 821 16.30 22.29 -16.93
N VAL A 822 16.00 21.57 -15.85
CA VAL A 822 15.82 22.18 -14.52
C VAL A 822 17.14 22.75 -13.99
N ARG A 823 18.24 21.99 -14.12
CA ARG A 823 19.58 22.42 -13.70
C ARG A 823 20.04 23.69 -14.41
N ARG A 824 19.70 23.85 -15.69
CA ARG A 824 19.96 25.07 -16.49
C ARG A 824 19.01 26.24 -16.18
N GLY A 825 18.03 26.07 -15.28
CA GLY A 825 17.08 27.13 -14.91
C GLY A 825 16.02 27.42 -15.98
N ASP A 826 15.65 26.43 -16.80
CA ASP A 826 14.67 26.62 -17.86
C ASP A 826 13.29 27.03 -17.29
N ALA A 827 12.79 28.21 -17.68
CA ALA A 827 11.53 28.76 -17.17
C ALA A 827 10.26 28.22 -17.87
N ARG A 828 10.38 27.34 -18.87
CA ARG A 828 9.22 26.77 -19.58
C ARG A 828 8.46 25.81 -18.67
N LYS A 829 7.16 25.66 -18.95
CA LYS A 829 6.26 24.80 -18.17
C LYS A 829 6.52 23.35 -18.51
N LYS A 830 6.82 22.55 -17.49
CA LYS A 830 7.11 21.13 -17.62
C LYS A 830 5.96 20.35 -16.99
N VAL A 831 5.49 19.34 -17.69
CA VAL A 831 4.46 18.44 -17.21
C VAL A 831 5.01 17.04 -17.25
N TRP A 832 5.14 16.43 -16.08
CA TRP A 832 5.55 15.04 -15.97
C TRP A 832 4.32 14.15 -15.89
N ILE A 833 4.19 13.19 -16.80
CA ILE A 833 3.13 12.20 -16.76
C ILE A 833 3.55 11.08 -15.83
N TYR A 834 2.99 11.08 -14.62
CA TYR A 834 3.30 10.08 -13.59
C TYR A 834 2.07 9.74 -12.76
N ASP A 835 1.93 8.45 -12.44
CA ASP A 835 0.85 7.92 -11.63
C ASP A 835 1.24 7.77 -10.15
N GLY A 836 2.53 7.91 -9.79
CA GLY A 836 3.06 7.80 -8.43
C GLY A 836 3.19 9.15 -7.70
N PRO A 837 3.47 9.12 -6.37
CA PRO A 837 3.75 10.32 -5.60
C PRO A 837 5.18 10.79 -5.90
N ARG A 838 5.33 11.99 -6.48
CA ARG A 838 6.62 12.64 -6.65
C ARG A 838 6.45 14.15 -6.65
N HIS A 839 7.29 14.84 -5.91
CA HIS A 839 7.42 16.30 -5.97
C HIS A 839 8.65 16.67 -6.77
N PHE A 840 8.54 17.78 -7.47
CA PHE A 840 9.62 18.38 -8.22
C PHE A 840 9.97 19.70 -7.56
N ALA A 841 11.26 19.93 -7.32
CA ALA A 841 11.75 21.19 -6.77
C ALA A 841 11.53 22.36 -7.75
N ASP A 842 11.45 22.10 -9.06
CA ASP A 842 11.16 23.15 -10.06
C ASP A 842 9.70 23.63 -9.94
N PRO A 843 9.46 24.92 -9.60
CA PRO A 843 8.12 25.47 -9.48
C PRO A 843 7.36 25.51 -10.82
N ASN A 844 8.05 25.35 -11.96
CA ASN A 844 7.45 25.27 -13.28
C ASN A 844 7.04 23.85 -13.68
N THR A 845 7.22 22.87 -12.79
CA THR A 845 6.91 21.46 -13.04
C THR A 845 5.62 21.03 -12.36
N THR A 846 4.77 20.33 -13.11
CA THR A 846 3.51 19.76 -12.58
C THR A 846 3.38 18.29 -12.93
N VAL A 847 2.79 17.51 -12.03
CA VAL A 847 2.49 16.08 -12.28
C VAL A 847 1.07 15.93 -12.81
N VAL A 848 0.91 15.17 -13.89
CA VAL A 848 -0.41 14.83 -14.45
C VAL A 848 -0.56 13.33 -14.58
N LYS A 849 -1.61 12.78 -13.95
CA LYS A 849 -1.93 11.35 -14.01
C LYS A 849 -2.25 10.92 -15.44
N ARG A 850 -1.69 9.80 -15.90
CA ARG A 850 -1.93 9.28 -17.26
C ARG A 850 -3.41 9.02 -17.51
N LEU A 851 -3.88 9.34 -18.72
CA LEU A 851 -5.26 9.13 -19.18
C LEU A 851 -6.33 9.86 -18.34
N SER A 852 -5.96 10.85 -17.53
CA SER A 852 -6.89 11.78 -16.87
C SER A 852 -7.42 12.84 -17.85
N PRO A 853 -8.51 13.55 -17.54
CA PRO A 853 -8.93 14.69 -18.37
C PRO A 853 -7.83 15.74 -18.56
N GLN A 854 -7.02 16.01 -17.52
CA GLN A 854 -5.87 16.91 -17.59
C GLN A 854 -4.78 16.39 -18.54
N TYR A 855 -4.56 15.08 -18.59
CA TYR A 855 -3.63 14.46 -19.55
C TYR A 855 -4.03 14.78 -20.99
N PHE A 856 -5.30 14.61 -21.35
CA PHE A 856 -5.77 14.98 -22.70
C PHE A 856 -5.70 16.49 -22.95
N TRP A 857 -5.85 17.31 -21.90
CA TRP A 857 -5.71 18.76 -21.99
C TRP A 857 -4.28 19.19 -22.33
N VAL A 858 -3.29 18.75 -21.55
CA VAL A 858 -1.89 19.11 -21.75
C VAL A 858 -1.38 18.58 -23.09
N MET A 859 -1.73 17.33 -23.44
CA MET A 859 -1.32 16.72 -24.70
C MET A 859 -1.95 17.42 -25.91
N GLY A 860 -3.17 17.96 -25.81
CA GLY A 860 -3.80 18.76 -26.87
C GLY A 860 -3.13 20.11 -27.12
N ARG A 861 -2.38 20.66 -26.15
CA ARG A 861 -1.81 22.01 -26.21
C ARG A 861 -0.28 22.07 -26.28
N ALA A 862 0.44 21.06 -25.80
CA ALA A 862 1.89 21.08 -25.66
C ALA A 862 2.64 21.22 -27.00
N LYS A 863 3.76 21.95 -26.96
CA LYS A 863 4.71 22.02 -28.08
C LYS A 863 5.64 20.81 -28.07
N TYR A 864 6.15 20.39 -26.91
CA TYR A 864 7.13 19.30 -26.82
C TYR A 864 6.55 18.07 -26.13
N TRP A 865 6.72 16.90 -26.74
CA TRP A 865 6.44 15.58 -26.19
C TRP A 865 7.76 14.81 -26.12
N VAL A 866 8.12 14.30 -24.95
CA VAL A 866 9.34 13.52 -24.70
C VAL A 866 8.92 12.21 -24.07
N SER A 867 9.26 11.09 -24.69
CA SER A 867 8.95 9.75 -24.15
C SER A 867 9.95 8.72 -24.61
N ASN A 868 10.23 7.73 -23.76
CA ASN A 868 11.05 6.55 -24.06
C ASN A 868 10.27 5.37 -24.63
N GLN A 869 8.96 5.52 -24.66
CA GLN A 869 8.03 4.59 -25.28
C GLN A 869 7.07 5.38 -26.17
N SER A 870 6.08 4.70 -26.73
CA SER A 870 5.07 5.38 -27.53
C SER A 870 3.92 5.88 -26.66
N PHE A 871 3.59 7.18 -26.80
CA PHE A 871 2.26 7.66 -26.43
C PHE A 871 1.17 6.85 -27.17
N PRO A 872 -0.05 6.74 -26.59
CA PRO A 872 -1.11 5.97 -27.21
C PRO A 872 -1.39 6.42 -28.66
N TYR A 873 -1.41 5.47 -29.60
CA TYR A 873 -1.58 5.72 -31.05
C TYR A 873 -2.80 6.58 -31.43
N TYR A 874 -3.81 6.63 -30.55
CA TYR A 874 -5.04 7.40 -30.77
C TYR A 874 -4.93 8.87 -30.38
N MET A 875 -3.82 9.27 -29.79
CA MET A 875 -3.46 10.67 -29.55
C MET A 875 -2.72 11.17 -30.76
N THR A 876 -2.92 12.44 -31.10
CA THR A 876 -2.26 13.06 -32.25
C THR A 876 -1.38 14.20 -31.78
N ARG A 877 -0.12 14.22 -32.20
CA ARG A 877 0.76 15.38 -32.09
C ARG A 877 0.21 16.51 -32.98
N ARG A 878 0.39 17.77 -32.56
CA ARG A 878 0.11 18.93 -33.43
C ARG A 878 1.16 19.03 -34.54
N LYS A 879 0.79 19.49 -35.74
CA LYS A 879 1.72 19.58 -36.90
C LYS A 879 3.04 20.32 -36.60
N ARG A 880 3.00 21.41 -35.82
CA ARG A 880 4.19 22.20 -35.38
C ARG A 880 4.78 21.78 -34.02
N GLY A 881 4.28 20.70 -33.42
CA GLY A 881 4.84 20.17 -32.17
C GLY A 881 6.15 19.42 -32.42
N VAL A 882 6.89 19.13 -31.37
CA VAL A 882 8.08 18.28 -31.38
C VAL A 882 7.75 17.06 -30.55
N TYR A 883 8.00 15.89 -31.10
CA TYR A 883 7.97 14.62 -30.38
C TYR A 883 9.36 13.97 -30.49
N LEU A 884 10.08 13.98 -29.36
CA LEU A 884 11.31 13.25 -29.15
C LEU A 884 10.97 11.85 -28.60
N GLN A 885 11.22 10.83 -29.41
CA GLN A 885 11.23 9.44 -28.98
C GLN A 885 12.64 9.09 -28.52
N THR A 886 12.85 8.84 -27.23
CA THR A 886 14.17 8.47 -26.73
C THR A 886 14.45 6.98 -26.84
N TRP A 887 13.41 6.16 -27.06
CA TRP A 887 13.49 4.70 -26.91
C TRP A 887 14.06 4.29 -25.54
N HIS A 888 14.29 3.00 -25.33
CA HIS A 888 14.63 2.43 -24.02
C HIS A 888 15.77 1.40 -24.06
N GLY A 889 16.64 1.50 -25.06
CA GLY A 889 17.89 0.73 -25.10
C GLY A 889 18.35 0.35 -26.49
N THR A 890 19.59 -0.13 -26.56
CA THR A 890 20.20 -0.59 -27.81
C THR A 890 19.54 -1.89 -28.28
N PRO A 891 19.07 -1.97 -29.54
CA PRO A 891 18.42 -3.18 -30.06
C PRO A 891 19.37 -4.38 -30.12
N LEU A 892 19.09 -5.41 -29.31
CA LEU A 892 19.67 -6.76 -29.48
C LEU A 892 18.80 -7.61 -30.42
N LYS A 893 17.48 -7.59 -30.17
CA LYS A 893 16.49 -8.45 -30.83
C LYS A 893 15.88 -7.75 -32.02
N ARG A 894 15.60 -8.50 -33.08
CA ARG A 894 14.80 -8.01 -34.22
C ARG A 894 13.42 -7.58 -33.77
N MET A 895 12.93 -6.48 -34.34
CA MET A 895 11.68 -5.84 -33.94
C MET A 895 10.80 -5.52 -35.15
N LEU A 896 9.48 -5.58 -34.94
CA LEU A 896 8.44 -5.13 -35.87
C LEU A 896 8.67 -5.60 -37.34
N HIS A 897 9.10 -4.73 -38.25
CA HIS A 897 9.27 -5.08 -39.68
C HIS A 897 10.41 -6.08 -39.94
N ASP A 898 11.35 -6.22 -39.00
CA ASP A 898 12.48 -7.14 -39.12
C ASP A 898 12.17 -8.54 -38.54
N ILE A 899 10.93 -8.78 -38.09
CA ILE A 899 10.45 -10.09 -37.62
C ILE A 899 9.60 -10.73 -38.72
N GLY A 900 9.87 -11.99 -39.05
CA GLY A 900 9.10 -12.74 -40.07
C GLY A 900 7.64 -12.97 -39.69
N GLU A 901 7.37 -13.38 -38.44
CA GLU A 901 6.01 -13.57 -37.92
C GLU A 901 5.86 -13.01 -36.49
N ILE A 902 4.84 -12.20 -36.24
CA ILE A 902 4.58 -11.61 -34.92
C ILE A 902 3.54 -12.46 -34.17
N GLN A 903 4.02 -13.38 -33.33
CA GLN A 903 3.16 -14.23 -32.51
C GLN A 903 2.59 -13.48 -31.28
N GLY A 904 1.40 -13.90 -30.81
CA GLY A 904 0.81 -13.42 -29.54
C GLY A 904 0.21 -12.00 -29.57
N ARG A 905 0.00 -11.39 -30.74
CA ARG A 905 -0.57 -10.03 -30.89
C ARG A 905 -1.88 -10.05 -31.69
N ASP A 906 -2.73 -9.05 -31.46
CA ASP A 906 -4.02 -8.94 -32.13
C ASP A 906 -3.90 -8.37 -33.56
N PRO A 907 -4.86 -8.69 -34.46
CA PRO A 907 -4.89 -8.14 -35.82
C PRO A 907 -4.81 -6.61 -35.83
N GLY A 908 -3.90 -6.06 -36.65
CA GLY A 908 -3.65 -4.61 -36.74
C GLY A 908 -2.68 -4.04 -35.70
N TYR A 909 -1.93 -4.88 -34.98
CA TYR A 909 -0.83 -4.44 -34.11
C TYR A 909 0.20 -3.59 -34.87
N VAL A 910 0.68 -4.07 -36.02
CA VAL A 910 1.68 -3.39 -36.85
C VAL A 910 1.20 -2.00 -37.28
N GLU A 911 -0.02 -1.91 -37.82
CA GLU A 911 -0.62 -0.63 -38.25
C GLU A 911 -0.70 0.39 -37.10
N ARG A 912 -0.98 -0.05 -35.87
CA ARG A 912 -1.00 0.85 -34.71
C ARG A 912 0.40 1.34 -34.33
N VAL A 913 1.42 0.51 -34.49
CA VAL A 913 2.82 0.88 -34.25
C VAL A 913 3.30 1.84 -35.34
N GLU A 914 2.98 1.59 -36.60
CA GLU A 914 3.26 2.51 -37.71
C GLU A 914 2.62 3.88 -37.48
N ARG A 915 1.34 3.91 -37.07
CA ARG A 915 0.64 5.16 -36.72
C ARG A 915 1.27 5.90 -35.53
N ALA A 916 1.85 5.18 -34.58
CA ALA A 916 2.57 5.79 -33.46
C ALA A 916 3.93 6.35 -33.91
N THR A 917 4.66 5.60 -34.72
CA THR A 917 5.97 5.95 -35.30
C THR A 917 5.88 7.18 -36.20
N ALA A 918 4.83 7.28 -37.02
CA ALA A 918 4.56 8.42 -37.88
C ALA A 918 4.39 9.76 -37.14
N GLN A 919 4.23 9.74 -35.81
CA GLN A 919 4.17 10.96 -35.01
C GLN A 919 5.52 11.45 -34.51
N TRP A 920 6.55 10.60 -34.54
CA TRP A 920 7.88 10.95 -34.04
C TRP A 920 8.49 12.00 -34.95
N THR A 921 8.92 13.11 -34.37
CA THR A 921 9.66 14.14 -35.11
C THR A 921 11.16 13.93 -35.05
N HIS A 922 11.63 13.33 -33.96
CA HIS A 922 13.03 13.03 -33.71
C HIS A 922 13.09 11.68 -32.98
N LEU A 923 14.04 10.85 -33.38
CA LEU A 923 14.42 9.62 -32.68
C LEU A 923 15.82 9.80 -32.07
N LEU A 924 15.96 9.57 -30.77
CA LEU A 924 17.28 9.53 -30.13
C LEU A 924 17.94 8.18 -30.39
N SER A 925 19.25 8.17 -30.61
CA SER A 925 20.04 6.97 -30.82
C SER A 925 21.39 7.05 -30.11
N PRO A 926 21.87 5.94 -29.49
CA PRO A 926 23.17 5.89 -28.82
C PRO A 926 24.33 5.71 -29.81
N SER A 927 24.09 5.09 -30.98
CA SER A 927 25.14 4.71 -31.92
C SER A 927 24.63 4.52 -33.35
N PRO A 928 25.52 4.55 -34.36
CA PRO A 928 25.15 4.22 -35.75
C PRO A 928 24.51 2.83 -35.90
N TYR A 929 24.93 1.86 -35.08
CA TYR A 929 24.34 0.54 -35.02
C TYR A 929 22.85 0.59 -34.63
N ALA A 930 22.53 1.28 -33.53
CA ALA A 930 21.16 1.42 -33.07
C ALA A 930 20.30 2.20 -34.07
N THR A 931 20.88 3.21 -34.72
CA THR A 931 20.21 3.98 -35.79
C THR A 931 19.80 3.07 -36.95
N ALA A 932 20.71 2.22 -37.44
CA ALA A 932 20.42 1.31 -38.54
C ALA A 932 19.29 0.33 -38.18
N ALA A 933 19.39 -0.31 -37.01
CA ALA A 933 18.38 -1.25 -36.53
C ALA A 933 17.00 -0.59 -36.36
N MET A 934 16.94 0.58 -35.71
CA MET A 934 15.66 1.27 -35.47
C MET A 934 15.01 1.80 -36.75
N ARG A 935 15.81 2.25 -37.74
CA ARG A 935 15.28 2.67 -39.04
C ARG A 935 14.64 1.51 -39.79
N SER A 936 15.31 0.36 -39.82
CA SER A 936 14.79 -0.86 -40.45
C SER A 936 13.52 -1.33 -39.73
N SER A 937 13.61 -1.53 -38.41
CA SER A 937 12.55 -2.14 -37.63
C SER A 937 11.27 -1.32 -37.61
N TYR A 938 11.36 0.02 -37.54
CA TYR A 938 10.20 0.91 -37.44
C TYR A 938 9.84 1.62 -38.75
N GLY A 939 10.60 1.41 -39.84
CA GLY A 939 10.40 2.14 -41.09
C GLY A 939 10.54 3.67 -40.92
N TYR A 940 11.32 4.12 -39.94
CA TYR A 940 11.41 5.53 -39.57
C TYR A 940 12.36 6.30 -40.50
N THR A 941 11.82 7.28 -41.23
CA THR A 941 12.59 8.09 -42.21
C THR A 941 12.89 9.51 -41.73
N GLY A 942 12.49 9.86 -40.51
CA GLY A 942 12.71 11.20 -39.94
C GLY A 942 14.11 11.43 -39.36
N PRO A 943 14.33 12.62 -38.76
CA PRO A 943 15.57 12.98 -38.06
C PRO A 943 15.94 12.02 -36.93
N VAL A 944 17.20 11.56 -36.93
CA VAL A 944 17.78 10.77 -35.83
C VAL A 944 18.87 11.59 -35.15
N LEU A 945 18.84 11.66 -33.83
CA LEU A 945 19.81 12.35 -32.99
C LEU A 945 20.77 11.31 -32.39
N GLU A 946 21.95 11.14 -32.99
CA GLU A 946 23.01 10.26 -32.48
C GLU A 946 23.84 10.99 -31.42
N LEU A 947 23.35 11.03 -30.17
CA LEU A 947 23.91 11.86 -29.10
C LEU A 947 24.23 11.08 -27.81
N GLY A 948 24.05 9.76 -27.80
CA GLY A 948 24.09 8.94 -26.59
C GLY A 948 22.74 8.87 -25.89
N TYR A 949 22.64 8.09 -24.81
CA TYR A 949 21.46 8.04 -23.97
C TYR A 949 21.64 8.87 -22.68
N PRO A 950 20.80 9.90 -22.46
CA PRO A 950 20.75 10.68 -21.21
C PRO A 950 20.71 9.83 -19.93
N ARG A 951 20.05 8.66 -19.97
CA ARG A 951 20.00 7.76 -18.81
C ARG A 951 21.35 7.18 -18.38
N ASN A 952 22.34 7.17 -19.27
CA ASN A 952 23.65 6.60 -19.02
C ASN A 952 24.62 7.64 -18.43
N ASP A 953 24.28 8.94 -18.45
CA ASP A 953 25.14 9.99 -17.89
C ASP A 953 25.58 9.73 -16.43
N PRO A 954 24.70 9.28 -15.51
CA PRO A 954 25.09 9.02 -14.11
C PRO A 954 26.06 7.85 -13.94
N LEU A 955 26.19 6.96 -14.92
CA LEU A 955 27.08 5.79 -14.84
C LEU A 955 28.56 6.20 -14.91
N VAL A 956 28.85 7.36 -15.49
CA VAL A 956 30.20 7.88 -15.72
C VAL A 956 30.46 9.22 -15.00
N ALA A 957 29.52 9.66 -14.17
CA ALA A 957 29.65 10.89 -13.39
C ALA A 957 30.57 10.72 -12.17
N ASP A 958 31.23 11.80 -11.75
CA ASP A 958 32.12 11.79 -10.57
C ASP A 958 31.41 11.34 -9.28
N SER A 959 30.11 11.61 -9.16
CA SER A 959 29.26 11.22 -8.02
C SER A 959 28.84 9.74 -8.03
N ALA A 960 29.25 8.95 -9.03
CA ALA A 960 28.83 7.56 -9.21
C ALA A 960 29.11 6.68 -7.97
N GLY A 961 30.29 6.82 -7.35
CA GLY A 961 30.67 6.04 -6.17
C GLY A 961 29.84 6.38 -4.92
N GLU A 962 29.52 7.66 -4.74
CA GLU A 962 28.65 8.11 -3.64
C GLU A 962 27.24 7.57 -3.82
N LYS A 963 26.69 7.66 -5.05
CA LYS A 963 25.38 7.11 -5.39
C LYS A 963 25.33 5.60 -5.18
N ALA A 964 26.35 4.86 -5.61
CA ALA A 964 26.46 3.42 -5.36
C ALA A 964 26.37 3.09 -3.85
N SER A 965 27.12 3.83 -3.04
CA SER A 965 27.14 3.68 -1.58
C SER A 965 25.78 3.99 -0.95
N GLN A 966 25.09 5.03 -1.44
CA GLN A 966 23.73 5.37 -1.00
C GLN A 966 22.74 4.24 -1.31
N VAL A 967 22.79 3.69 -2.52
CA VAL A 967 21.90 2.60 -2.96
C VAL A 967 22.15 1.33 -2.13
N ARG A 968 23.42 0.97 -1.90
CA ARG A 968 23.79 -0.19 -1.06
C ARG A 968 23.23 -0.06 0.36
N ARG A 969 23.42 1.10 1.00
CA ARG A 969 22.84 1.38 2.33
C ARG A 969 21.30 1.29 2.32
N GLY A 970 20.65 1.88 1.32
CA GLY A 970 19.20 1.85 1.18
C GLY A 970 18.62 0.44 1.00
N LEU A 971 19.42 -0.48 0.42
CA LEU A 971 19.07 -1.89 0.26
C LEU A 971 19.48 -2.77 1.46
N GLY A 972 20.14 -2.20 2.49
CA GLY A 972 20.63 -2.95 3.65
C GLY A 972 21.88 -3.78 3.38
N ILE A 973 22.66 -3.43 2.36
CA ILE A 973 23.92 -4.11 2.01
C ILE A 973 25.06 -3.52 2.86
N ALA A 974 25.78 -4.38 3.57
CA ALA A 974 26.86 -3.98 4.47
C ALA A 974 28.12 -3.51 3.72
N PRO A 975 28.94 -2.62 4.31
CA PRO A 975 30.23 -2.25 3.75
C PRO A 975 31.11 -3.48 3.49
N GLY A 976 31.76 -3.53 2.33
CA GLY A 976 32.65 -4.63 1.94
C GLY A 976 31.97 -5.84 1.31
N GLN A 977 30.63 -5.95 1.34
CA GLN A 977 29.94 -7.00 0.59
C GLN A 977 30.01 -6.77 -0.92
N ARG A 978 30.22 -7.86 -1.67
CA ARG A 978 30.15 -7.96 -3.12
C ARG A 978 28.69 -8.07 -3.56
N VAL A 979 28.33 -7.41 -4.64
CA VAL A 979 26.93 -7.31 -5.09
C VAL A 979 26.79 -7.84 -6.51
N VAL A 980 25.96 -8.86 -6.68
CA VAL A 980 25.66 -9.48 -7.97
C VAL A 980 24.26 -9.05 -8.39
N LEU A 981 24.12 -8.46 -9.58
CA LEU A 981 22.81 -8.11 -10.14
C LEU A 981 22.40 -9.15 -11.17
N TYR A 982 21.28 -9.84 -10.94
CA TYR A 982 20.67 -10.74 -11.92
C TYR A 982 19.47 -10.05 -12.59
N ALA A 983 19.57 -9.80 -13.90
CA ALA A 983 18.58 -9.07 -14.69
C ALA A 983 18.22 -9.82 -15.99
N PRO A 984 17.41 -10.89 -15.92
CA PRO A 984 17.05 -11.70 -17.07
C PRO A 984 15.95 -11.07 -17.95
N THR A 985 15.86 -11.56 -19.18
CA THR A 985 14.83 -11.23 -20.16
C THR A 985 13.51 -11.94 -19.83
N PHE A 986 12.40 -11.29 -20.16
CA PHE A 986 11.07 -11.89 -20.12
C PHE A 986 10.83 -12.95 -21.21
N ARG A 987 10.21 -14.08 -20.86
CA ARG A 987 9.87 -15.17 -21.79
C ARG A 987 8.38 -15.20 -22.14
N ASP A 988 8.04 -15.14 -23.43
CA ASP A 988 6.66 -15.02 -23.93
C ASP A 988 5.84 -16.33 -23.74
N ASN A 989 6.51 -17.50 -23.65
CA ASN A 989 5.92 -18.84 -23.49
C ASN A 989 5.46 -19.17 -22.04
N ALA A 990 5.90 -18.43 -21.02
CA ALA A 990 5.55 -18.65 -19.61
C ALA A 990 4.19 -18.04 -19.19
N SER A 991 3.18 -18.07 -20.07
CA SER A 991 1.86 -17.45 -19.86
C SER A 991 0.85 -18.42 -19.28
N ASN A 992 0.38 -18.17 -18.06
CA ASN A 992 -0.58 -19.04 -17.36
C ASN A 992 -2.05 -18.82 -17.84
N GLY A 993 -2.26 -18.31 -19.06
CA GLY A 993 -3.58 -18.08 -19.67
C GLY A 993 -4.48 -17.04 -18.98
N ARG A 994 -3.98 -16.35 -17.94
CA ARG A 994 -4.71 -15.32 -17.15
C ARG A 994 -4.07 -13.93 -17.22
N GLY A 995 -3.09 -13.72 -18.10
CA GLY A 995 -2.29 -12.49 -18.14
C GLY A 995 -1.35 -12.34 -16.92
N ARG A 996 -1.09 -13.44 -16.22
CA ARG A 996 -0.03 -13.58 -15.23
C ARG A 996 1.05 -14.41 -15.89
N PHE A 997 2.29 -13.95 -15.80
CA PHE A 997 3.46 -14.66 -16.29
C PHE A 997 4.29 -15.07 -15.08
N GLY A 998 4.56 -16.36 -14.96
CA GLY A 998 5.50 -16.90 -13.98
C GLY A 998 6.93 -16.70 -14.46
N PHE A 999 7.86 -16.57 -13.52
CA PHE A 999 9.28 -16.68 -13.78
C PHE A 999 9.81 -17.73 -12.81
N GLU A 1000 10.26 -18.86 -13.34
CA GLU A 1000 10.94 -19.89 -12.56
C GLU A 1000 12.43 -19.54 -12.53
N MET A 1001 13.05 -19.62 -11.36
CA MET A 1001 14.47 -19.34 -11.21
C MET A 1001 15.26 -20.45 -11.93
N PRO A 1002 16.13 -20.11 -12.89
CA PRO A 1002 16.86 -21.11 -13.66
C PRO A 1002 18.07 -21.70 -12.92
N PHE A 1003 18.34 -21.24 -11.70
CA PHE A 1003 19.38 -21.77 -10.83
C PHE A 1003 18.92 -21.74 -9.36
N ASP A 1004 19.54 -22.57 -8.53
CA ASP A 1004 19.23 -22.69 -7.11
C ASP A 1004 19.74 -21.49 -6.29
N LEU A 1005 18.80 -20.78 -5.65
CA LEU A 1005 19.11 -19.67 -4.75
C LEU A 1005 19.82 -20.14 -3.48
N ALA A 1006 19.49 -21.33 -2.95
CA ALA A 1006 20.14 -21.86 -1.76
C ALA A 1006 21.60 -22.21 -2.08
N GLY A 1007 21.84 -22.92 -3.19
CA GLY A 1007 23.16 -23.21 -3.75
C GLY A 1007 24.01 -21.96 -3.96
N PHE A 1008 23.42 -20.87 -4.50
CA PHE A 1008 24.10 -19.57 -4.60
C PHE A 1008 24.57 -19.09 -3.21
N THR A 1009 23.67 -19.03 -2.23
CA THR A 1009 24.01 -18.51 -0.89
C THR A 1009 25.01 -19.37 -0.14
N GLN A 1010 25.01 -20.69 -0.38
CA GLN A 1010 25.97 -21.62 0.20
C GLN A 1010 27.36 -21.42 -0.40
N ARG A 1011 27.45 -21.20 -1.71
CA ARG A 1011 28.72 -21.12 -2.43
C ARG A 1011 29.44 -19.80 -2.23
N PHE A 1012 28.72 -18.69 -2.28
CA PHE A 1012 29.30 -17.34 -2.17
C PHE A 1012 29.23 -16.76 -0.75
N GLY A 1013 28.64 -17.47 0.21
CA GLY A 1013 28.73 -17.12 1.63
C GLY A 1013 28.01 -15.81 2.02
N ASP A 1014 28.46 -15.21 3.13
CA ASP A 1014 27.87 -13.98 3.69
C ASP A 1014 28.47 -12.69 3.09
N ASP A 1015 29.53 -12.81 2.30
CA ASP A 1015 30.21 -11.66 1.71
C ASP A 1015 29.57 -11.19 0.39
N THR A 1016 28.60 -11.94 -0.15
CA THR A 1016 28.00 -11.71 -1.46
C THR A 1016 26.48 -11.61 -1.39
N VAL A 1017 25.91 -10.56 -1.99
CA VAL A 1017 24.47 -10.30 -2.06
C VAL A 1017 23.99 -10.41 -3.51
N LEU A 1018 22.88 -11.11 -3.73
CA LEU A 1018 22.21 -11.25 -5.03
C LEU A 1018 20.99 -10.33 -5.12
N LEU A 1019 21.01 -9.43 -6.10
CA LEU A 1019 19.89 -8.56 -6.44
C LEU A 1019 19.11 -9.15 -7.62
N LEU A 1020 17.83 -9.45 -7.41
CA LEU A 1020 16.93 -9.99 -8.43
C LEU A 1020 16.13 -8.87 -9.08
N ARG A 1021 16.38 -8.59 -10.36
CA ARG A 1021 15.69 -7.56 -11.15
C ARG A 1021 14.85 -8.19 -12.26
N MET A 1022 13.63 -8.61 -11.93
CA MET A 1022 12.71 -9.21 -12.90
C MET A 1022 12.04 -8.16 -13.78
N HIS A 1023 11.67 -8.59 -14.99
CA HIS A 1023 10.99 -7.73 -15.95
C HIS A 1023 9.60 -7.28 -15.45
N VAL A 1024 9.19 -6.05 -15.76
CA VAL A 1024 7.92 -5.42 -15.32
C VAL A 1024 6.63 -6.16 -15.70
N LEU A 1025 6.72 -7.15 -16.59
CA LEU A 1025 5.59 -8.02 -16.99
C LEU A 1025 5.46 -9.26 -16.11
N VAL A 1026 6.52 -9.64 -15.38
CA VAL A 1026 6.47 -10.68 -14.34
C VAL A 1026 5.69 -10.09 -13.17
N GLN A 1027 4.44 -10.54 -13.00
CA GLN A 1027 3.51 -10.01 -11.98
C GLN A 1027 3.39 -10.92 -10.75
N ALA A 1028 4.02 -12.09 -10.76
CA ALA A 1028 4.16 -12.93 -9.57
C ALA A 1028 5.30 -12.38 -8.71
N GLY A 1029 5.09 -12.28 -7.40
CA GLY A 1029 6.22 -12.04 -6.49
C GLY A 1029 7.13 -13.24 -6.53
N LEU A 1030 8.44 -13.02 -6.61
CA LEU A 1030 9.43 -14.08 -6.44
C LEU A 1030 9.30 -14.64 -5.02
N GLU A 1031 9.21 -15.96 -4.90
CA GLU A 1031 9.30 -16.64 -3.61
C GLU A 1031 10.78 -16.85 -3.30
N ILE A 1032 11.31 -16.03 -2.38
CA ILE A 1032 12.66 -16.19 -1.86
C ILE A 1032 12.58 -17.09 -0.62
N PRO A 1033 13.31 -18.23 -0.60
CA PRO A 1033 13.36 -19.13 0.56
C PRO A 1033 13.73 -18.37 1.85
N PRO A 1034 13.10 -18.66 3.01
CA PRO A 1034 13.39 -17.97 4.27
C PRO A 1034 14.89 -17.89 4.62
N GLU A 1035 15.64 -18.94 4.35
CA GLU A 1035 17.09 -19.08 4.57
C GLU A 1035 17.93 -18.17 3.65
N CYS A 1036 17.38 -17.74 2.52
CA CYS A 1036 18.04 -16.83 1.58
C CYS A 1036 17.73 -15.34 1.89
N ARG A 1037 16.80 -15.05 2.81
CA ARG A 1037 16.38 -13.67 3.12
C ARG A 1037 17.53 -12.91 3.78
N GLY A 1038 17.85 -11.74 3.24
CA GLY A 1038 19.00 -10.93 3.66
C GLY A 1038 20.20 -11.05 2.72
N LYS A 1039 20.33 -12.17 1.99
CA LYS A 1039 21.35 -12.37 0.95
C LYS A 1039 20.80 -12.23 -0.46
N VAL A 1040 19.53 -12.56 -0.65
CA VAL A 1040 18.81 -12.39 -1.92
C VAL A 1040 17.75 -11.30 -1.73
N ILE A 1041 17.81 -10.27 -2.58
CA ILE A 1041 16.95 -9.09 -2.49
C ILE A 1041 16.19 -8.93 -3.80
N ASP A 1042 14.85 -8.98 -3.75
CA ASP A 1042 14.01 -8.62 -4.89
C ASP A 1042 14.00 -7.09 -5.09
N VAL A 1043 14.71 -6.65 -6.13
CA VAL A 1043 14.81 -5.24 -6.53
C VAL A 1043 13.95 -4.94 -7.77
N SER A 1044 13.02 -5.81 -8.15
CA SER A 1044 12.13 -5.60 -9.31
C SER A 1044 11.25 -4.35 -9.19
N GLY A 1045 10.97 -3.92 -7.95
CA GLY A 1045 10.26 -2.68 -7.64
C GLY A 1045 11.11 -1.40 -7.66
N TYR A 1046 12.44 -1.51 -7.75
CA TYR A 1046 13.34 -0.35 -7.69
C TYR A 1046 13.12 0.59 -8.89
N PRO A 1047 12.99 1.91 -8.72
CA PRO A 1047 12.57 2.79 -9.81
C PRO A 1047 13.57 2.86 -10.97
N GLU A 1048 14.85 3.09 -10.66
CA GLU A 1048 15.90 3.36 -11.64
C GLU A 1048 16.95 2.26 -11.70
N ILE A 1049 17.19 1.69 -12.88
CA ILE A 1049 18.09 0.54 -13.01
C ILE A 1049 19.57 0.96 -13.05
N GLN A 1050 19.89 2.18 -13.50
CA GLN A 1050 21.27 2.68 -13.49
C GLN A 1050 21.84 2.81 -12.07
N GLU A 1051 20.99 3.13 -11.09
CA GLU A 1051 21.38 3.16 -9.67
C GLU A 1051 21.74 1.74 -9.16
N LEU A 1052 21.04 0.70 -9.65
CA LEU A 1052 21.39 -0.70 -9.35
C LEU A 1052 22.67 -1.15 -10.07
N TYR A 1053 22.94 -0.65 -11.28
CA TYR A 1053 24.21 -0.89 -11.97
C TYR A 1053 25.37 -0.34 -11.15
N LEU A 1054 25.28 0.92 -10.71
CA LEU A 1054 26.27 1.55 -9.85
C LEU A 1054 26.51 0.76 -8.56
N ALA A 1055 25.45 0.22 -7.96
CA ALA A 1055 25.53 -0.57 -6.74
C ALA A 1055 26.07 -1.99 -6.92
N SER A 1056 26.14 -2.55 -8.15
CA SER A 1056 26.53 -3.93 -8.41
C SER A 1056 27.96 -4.07 -8.97
N ASP A 1057 28.67 -5.10 -8.51
CA ASP A 1057 30.04 -5.42 -8.91
C ASP A 1057 30.08 -6.34 -10.13
N VAL A 1058 29.06 -7.20 -10.30
CA VAL A 1058 28.90 -8.12 -11.45
C VAL A 1058 27.46 -8.11 -11.94
N LEU A 1059 27.27 -8.11 -13.26
CA LEU A 1059 25.97 -8.32 -13.91
C LEU A 1059 25.85 -9.76 -14.42
N ILE A 1060 24.79 -10.46 -14.03
CA ILE A 1060 24.32 -11.68 -14.68
C ILE A 1060 23.09 -11.31 -15.51
N THR A 1061 23.13 -11.62 -16.79
CA THR A 1061 22.00 -11.39 -17.70
C THR A 1061 21.97 -12.44 -18.81
N ASP A 1062 21.04 -12.33 -19.74
CA ASP A 1062 20.84 -13.26 -20.85
C ASP A 1062 20.78 -12.48 -22.18
N TYR A 1063 19.62 -12.42 -22.83
CA TYR A 1063 19.34 -11.65 -24.04
C TYR A 1063 18.75 -10.27 -23.72
N SER A 1064 19.07 -9.69 -22.57
CA SER A 1064 18.52 -8.38 -22.18
C SER A 1064 19.39 -7.26 -22.72
N SER A 1065 18.83 -6.13 -23.17
CA SER A 1065 19.64 -5.00 -23.66
C SER A 1065 20.41 -4.26 -22.57
N VAL A 1066 20.26 -4.67 -21.29
CA VAL A 1066 20.87 -4.00 -20.13
C VAL A 1066 22.40 -4.06 -20.13
N PHE A 1067 23.01 -5.09 -20.74
CA PHE A 1067 24.47 -5.18 -20.78
C PHE A 1067 25.12 -4.09 -21.63
N PHE A 1068 24.42 -3.53 -22.63
CA PHE A 1068 24.93 -2.40 -23.40
C PHE A 1068 25.23 -1.19 -22.52
N ASP A 1069 24.31 -0.89 -21.59
CA ASP A 1069 24.48 0.22 -20.65
C ASP A 1069 25.47 -0.14 -19.53
N TYR A 1070 25.38 -1.36 -19.00
CA TYR A 1070 26.25 -1.82 -17.91
C TYR A 1070 27.74 -1.86 -18.30
N ALA A 1071 28.04 -2.11 -19.58
CA ALA A 1071 29.40 -2.12 -20.10
C ALA A 1071 30.16 -0.80 -19.84
N LEU A 1072 29.46 0.33 -19.69
CA LEU A 1072 30.06 1.64 -19.38
C LEU A 1072 30.80 1.65 -18.04
N LEU A 1073 30.38 0.80 -17.08
CA LEU A 1073 31.01 0.68 -15.77
C LEU A 1073 32.34 -0.07 -15.80
N ARG A 1074 32.67 -0.72 -16.92
CA ARG A 1074 33.85 -1.58 -17.05
C ARG A 1074 33.92 -2.68 -15.99
N ARG A 1075 32.76 -3.22 -15.63
CA ARG A 1075 32.60 -4.32 -14.67
C ARG A 1075 32.28 -5.63 -15.40
N PRO A 1076 32.60 -6.80 -14.80
CA PRO A 1076 32.31 -8.10 -15.39
C PRO A 1076 30.83 -8.32 -15.70
N ILE A 1077 30.57 -9.01 -16.81
CA ILE A 1077 29.23 -9.41 -17.26
C ILE A 1077 29.25 -10.90 -17.55
N VAL A 1078 28.32 -11.67 -16.99
CA VAL A 1078 28.14 -13.10 -17.25
C VAL A 1078 26.81 -13.31 -17.95
N PHE A 1079 26.84 -13.97 -19.11
CA PHE A 1079 25.66 -14.25 -19.92
C PHE A 1079 25.14 -15.65 -19.64
N TYR A 1080 24.10 -15.78 -18.82
CA TYR A 1080 23.46 -17.05 -18.51
C TYR A 1080 22.35 -17.37 -19.51
N ALA A 1081 22.70 -18.09 -20.56
CA ALA A 1081 21.89 -18.37 -21.73
C ALA A 1081 21.38 -19.83 -21.74
N TYR A 1082 20.80 -20.29 -20.63
CA TYR A 1082 20.35 -21.67 -20.41
C TYR A 1082 19.32 -22.21 -21.43
N ASP A 1083 18.69 -21.30 -22.19
CA ASP A 1083 17.67 -21.61 -23.20
C ASP A 1083 17.99 -20.99 -24.57
N LEU A 1084 19.28 -20.84 -24.90
CA LEU A 1084 19.75 -20.14 -26.11
C LEU A 1084 19.18 -20.74 -27.40
N GLU A 1085 19.16 -22.07 -27.51
CA GLU A 1085 18.66 -22.77 -28.69
C GLU A 1085 17.19 -22.44 -28.96
N VAL A 1086 16.34 -22.55 -27.93
CA VAL A 1086 14.91 -22.21 -27.99
C VAL A 1086 14.72 -20.71 -28.29
N TYR A 1087 15.52 -19.84 -27.68
CA TYR A 1087 15.37 -18.39 -27.85
C TYR A 1087 15.77 -17.90 -29.25
N ARG A 1088 16.89 -18.41 -29.78
CA ARG A 1088 17.44 -18.07 -31.09
C ARG A 1088 16.53 -18.55 -32.22
N ASP A 1089 16.06 -19.80 -32.11
CA ASP A 1089 15.44 -20.51 -33.24
C ASP A 1089 13.91 -20.36 -33.27
N GLU A 1090 13.25 -20.12 -32.13
CA GLU A 1090 11.77 -20.09 -32.05
C GLU A 1090 11.16 -18.73 -31.67
N LEU A 1091 11.88 -17.87 -30.93
CA LEU A 1091 11.28 -16.66 -30.32
C LEU A 1091 11.58 -15.37 -31.09
N ARG A 1092 12.86 -14.96 -31.22
CA ARG A 1092 13.28 -13.73 -31.93
C ARG A 1092 14.74 -13.81 -32.39
N GLY A 1093 15.00 -13.52 -33.68
CA GLY A 1093 16.37 -13.37 -34.18
C GLY A 1093 17.11 -12.15 -33.58
N PHE A 1094 18.45 -12.17 -33.61
CA PHE A 1094 19.31 -11.08 -33.16
C PHE A 1094 19.82 -10.20 -34.33
N TYR A 1095 20.21 -8.98 -34.02
CA TYR A 1095 20.91 -8.07 -34.94
C TYR A 1095 22.44 -8.24 -34.91
N LEU A 1096 22.99 -8.82 -33.84
CA LEU A 1096 24.40 -9.16 -33.72
C LEU A 1096 24.61 -10.66 -33.54
N ASP A 1097 25.82 -11.13 -33.83
CA ASP A 1097 26.22 -12.51 -33.56
C ASP A 1097 26.42 -12.69 -32.05
N TYR A 1098 25.41 -13.25 -31.40
CA TYR A 1098 25.41 -13.44 -29.96
C TYR A 1098 26.55 -14.34 -29.48
N ALA A 1099 27.03 -15.30 -30.28
CA ALA A 1099 28.08 -16.21 -29.85
C ALA A 1099 29.48 -15.56 -29.87
N GLN A 1100 29.69 -14.56 -30.73
CA GLN A 1100 31.01 -13.97 -30.98
C GLN A 1100 31.18 -12.55 -30.45
N GLU A 1101 30.10 -11.78 -30.33
CA GLU A 1101 30.15 -10.33 -30.09
C GLU A 1101 29.80 -9.92 -28.63
N MET A 1102 29.58 -10.87 -27.73
CA MET A 1102 29.24 -10.57 -26.33
C MET A 1102 30.46 -10.14 -25.50
N PRO A 1103 30.35 -9.10 -24.64
CA PRO A 1103 31.44 -8.57 -23.83
C PRO A 1103 31.69 -9.36 -22.52
N GLY A 1104 31.47 -10.69 -22.55
CA GLY A 1104 31.59 -11.56 -21.38
C GLY A 1104 31.33 -13.03 -21.70
N PRO A 1105 31.65 -13.96 -20.77
CA PRO A 1105 31.42 -15.38 -20.96
C PRO A 1105 29.93 -15.70 -21.11
N ILE A 1106 29.62 -16.59 -22.06
CA ILE A 1106 28.30 -17.17 -22.27
C ILE A 1106 28.31 -18.57 -21.67
N VAL A 1107 27.37 -18.84 -20.77
CA VAL A 1107 27.26 -20.09 -20.01
C VAL A 1107 25.83 -20.57 -20.04
N GLU A 1108 25.65 -21.89 -20.12
CA GLU A 1108 24.32 -22.51 -20.32
C GLU A 1108 23.91 -23.41 -19.15
N SER A 1109 24.86 -23.80 -18.27
CA SER A 1109 24.59 -24.60 -17.08
C SER A 1109 24.84 -23.81 -15.79
N GLU A 1110 24.17 -24.23 -14.71
CA GLU A 1110 24.34 -23.64 -13.38
C GLU A 1110 25.79 -23.74 -12.87
N ASP A 1111 26.45 -24.89 -13.04
CA ASP A 1111 27.84 -25.07 -12.64
C ASP A 1111 28.78 -24.10 -13.37
N ALA A 1112 28.56 -23.92 -14.68
CA ALA A 1112 29.34 -22.98 -15.49
C ALA A 1112 29.04 -21.53 -15.08
N LEU A 1113 27.79 -21.21 -14.74
CA LEU A 1113 27.40 -19.91 -14.18
C LEU A 1113 28.16 -19.61 -12.89
N PHE A 1114 28.15 -20.53 -11.93
CA PHE A 1114 28.82 -20.30 -10.66
C PHE A 1114 30.35 -20.25 -10.80
N ALA A 1115 30.95 -21.04 -11.70
CA ALA A 1115 32.37 -20.94 -12.01
C ALA A 1115 32.75 -19.59 -12.65
N ALA A 1116 31.97 -19.15 -13.64
CA ALA A 1116 32.18 -17.86 -14.29
C ALA A 1116 31.97 -16.68 -13.32
N LEU A 1117 30.97 -16.77 -12.45
CA LEU A 1117 30.72 -15.76 -11.42
C LEU A 1117 31.86 -15.70 -10.39
N GLN A 1118 32.38 -16.85 -9.94
CA GLN A 1118 33.53 -16.89 -9.04
C GLN A 1118 34.74 -16.17 -9.67
N GLY A 1119 35.09 -16.51 -10.92
CA GLY A 1119 36.16 -15.82 -11.64
C GLY A 1119 35.90 -14.32 -11.86
N ALA A 1120 34.63 -13.92 -12.02
CA ALA A 1120 34.25 -12.50 -12.09
C ALA A 1120 34.50 -11.77 -10.76
N LEU A 1121 34.16 -12.41 -9.64
CA LEU A 1121 34.30 -11.85 -8.29
C LEU A 1121 35.76 -11.85 -7.79
N ASP A 1122 36.58 -12.77 -8.30
CA ASP A 1122 38.01 -12.87 -7.95
C ASP A 1122 38.90 -11.97 -8.84
N GLY A 1123 38.33 -11.39 -9.90
CA GLY A 1123 39.04 -10.47 -10.81
C GLY A 1123 39.79 -11.17 -11.96
N ASP A 1124 39.53 -12.46 -12.16
CA ASP A 1124 40.19 -13.30 -13.16
C ASP A 1124 39.63 -13.10 -14.58
N LEU A 1125 38.42 -12.55 -14.71
CA LEU A 1125 37.85 -12.17 -16.01
C LEU A 1125 38.50 -10.87 -16.52
N GLN A 1126 39.72 -10.99 -17.06
CA GLN A 1126 40.42 -9.91 -17.75
C GLN A 1126 39.81 -9.69 -19.14
N ASP A 1127 39.39 -8.45 -19.38
CA ASP A 1127 38.74 -8.04 -20.63
C ASP A 1127 39.82 -7.66 -21.66
N GLY A 1128 40.27 -8.64 -22.45
CA GLY A 1128 41.38 -8.51 -23.40
C GLY A 1128 41.14 -7.57 -24.59
N GLY A 1129 40.83 -6.29 -24.34
CA GLY A 1129 40.59 -5.24 -25.35
C GLY A 1129 39.16 -5.20 -25.93
N ARG A 1130 38.39 -6.28 -25.79
CA ARG A 1130 37.04 -6.42 -26.38
C ARG A 1130 36.02 -5.42 -25.86
N ARG A 1131 36.11 -5.00 -24.58
CA ARG A 1131 35.17 -4.02 -24.01
C ARG A 1131 35.28 -2.61 -24.59
N GLU A 1132 36.48 -2.11 -24.86
CA GLU A 1132 36.62 -0.76 -25.45
C GLU A 1132 36.16 -0.75 -26.92
N GLU A 1133 36.40 -1.83 -27.67
CA GLU A 1133 35.82 -2.01 -29.01
C GLU A 1133 34.29 -2.06 -28.97
N PHE A 1134 33.73 -2.77 -27.99
CA PHE A 1134 32.29 -2.84 -27.75
C PHE A 1134 31.72 -1.44 -27.45
N LEU A 1135 32.32 -0.69 -26.53
CA LEU A 1135 31.89 0.67 -26.19
C LEU A 1135 32.00 1.63 -27.38
N ALA A 1136 33.10 1.59 -28.14
CA ALA A 1136 33.29 2.41 -29.33
C ALA A 1136 32.22 2.15 -30.40
N ARG A 1137 31.73 0.91 -30.51
CA ARG A 1137 30.67 0.54 -31.45
C ARG A 1137 29.27 0.89 -30.97
N PHE A 1138 28.96 0.61 -29.71
CA PHE A 1138 27.58 0.64 -29.22
C PHE A 1138 27.22 1.87 -28.38
N ALA A 1139 28.21 2.53 -27.76
CA ALA A 1139 28.05 3.67 -26.86
C ALA A 1139 29.11 4.79 -27.09
N PRO A 1140 29.42 5.20 -28.34
CA PRO A 1140 30.51 6.13 -28.64
C PRO A 1140 30.32 7.55 -28.08
N ARG A 1141 29.11 7.89 -27.62
CA ARG A 1141 28.73 9.20 -27.10
C ARG A 1141 28.08 9.13 -25.73
N ASP A 1142 28.26 8.04 -24.98
CA ASP A 1142 27.79 7.94 -23.59
C ASP A 1142 28.93 8.35 -22.64
N ASP A 1143 29.31 9.63 -22.71
CA ASP A 1143 30.46 10.24 -22.02
C ASP A 1143 30.06 11.09 -20.79
N GLY A 1144 28.81 10.98 -20.32
CA GLY A 1144 28.30 11.79 -19.20
C GLY A 1144 27.61 13.09 -19.61
N SER A 1145 27.58 13.41 -20.90
CA SER A 1145 27.05 14.68 -21.42
C SER A 1145 25.91 14.50 -22.44
N ALA A 1146 25.27 13.34 -22.51
CA ALA A 1146 24.20 13.07 -23.48
C ALA A 1146 22.96 13.93 -23.22
N SER A 1147 22.59 14.12 -21.95
CA SER A 1147 21.48 15.01 -21.55
C SER A 1147 21.70 16.44 -22.03
N ALA A 1148 22.91 16.97 -21.81
CA ALA A 1148 23.31 18.31 -22.23
C ALA A 1148 23.20 18.49 -23.75
N ARG A 1149 23.79 17.55 -24.52
CA ARG A 1149 23.72 17.56 -25.99
C ARG A 1149 22.29 17.52 -26.51
N VAL A 1150 21.42 16.70 -25.92
CA VAL A 1150 20.02 16.61 -26.32
C VAL A 1150 19.27 17.91 -26.02
N VAL A 1151 19.54 18.54 -24.88
CA VAL A 1151 18.95 19.84 -24.51
C VAL A 1151 19.33 20.92 -25.51
N GLU A 1152 20.61 21.04 -25.85
CA GLU A 1152 21.14 22.01 -26.82
C GLU A 1152 20.55 21.80 -28.22
N ALA A 1153 20.59 20.56 -28.71
CA ALA A 1153 20.17 20.22 -30.06
C ALA A 1153 18.67 20.47 -30.31
N LEU A 1154 17.80 20.22 -29.33
CA LEU A 1154 16.35 20.21 -29.55
C LEU A 1154 15.60 21.35 -28.86
N PHE A 1155 16.12 21.89 -27.76
CA PHE A 1155 15.37 22.78 -26.88
C PHE A 1155 15.94 24.19 -26.78
N GLU A 1156 17.20 24.42 -27.18
CA GLU A 1156 17.84 25.75 -27.18
C GLU A 1156 17.96 26.34 -28.60
N SER A 1157 17.93 25.52 -29.64
CA SER A 1157 18.02 25.91 -31.05
C SER A 1157 16.74 26.57 -31.62
N SER A 1158 16.00 27.40 -30.84
CA SER A 1158 14.72 28.01 -31.27
C SER A 1158 14.52 29.45 -30.82
#